data_AF-A0A2H1WNB4-F1
#
_entry.id   AF-A0A2H1WNB4-F1
#
_cell.length_a   1.000
_cell.length_b   1.000
_cell.length_c   1.000
_cell.angle_alpha   90.00
_cell.angle_beta   90.00
_cell.angle_gamma   90.00
#
_symmetry.space_group_name_H-M   'P 1'
#
loop_
_entity.id
_entity.type
_entity.pdbx_description
1 polymer ?
#
loop_
_entity_poly.entity_id
_entity_poly.type
_entity_poly.pdbx_seq_one_letter_code
_entity_poly.pdbx_strand_id
1 'polypeptide(L)'
;MFLFYEIWGKRAYVSPDVDEIQVASYKMLGSLYALGTDASLTHDRKYLKTEIERHKPALGSCLGAFSSTFPVAFLEPHLNKHNQFSLLNRIADHSLEAQDIMQKMEQCMPTLETILGEVDQFVESDKTYNEAPHIIDVVLPLLCSYLPFWWAQGPDNVTPTGGNHVTMVTAEHMNQLLKNVLKLIKKNIGNENAPWMTRIATYTQQIIINSSEELLRDSFLPLAERVRKRTDNMFHKEESLRGFIKSSTDDTSQVESQIQEDWQLLVRDIYSFYPLLIKYVDLQRNHWLRNNVPEAEELYNHVAEIFNIWSKSQYFLKEEQNFISANEIDNMVLIMPTATRRVTAVVDGTPQAGGKKKKKHRDKKRDKDKEVQASLMVACLKRLLPVGLNLFAGREQELVQHCKDRFLKVGTLKKMSEQDVAEFAKTQLTLPDKIDPADEMSWQHYLYSKLGSKSKTNITVETAENKAKIIDDTVERIVAMSKVLFGLHMIDHPQQMSKNVYRSVVSIQRKRAVIACFRQTSLHSLPRHRACNIFARTYYELWLEEENVGQEVMIEDLTQSFEDAELKKSDGEEEGEKPDPLTQLVTTFCRGAMTERSGALQEDPLYMSYAHIIAKSCGEEEEEGGGEEEEGGGEAEAEDEGRASIHEQEMEKQKLLFHQARLANRGVAEMVLLHISASKGLPSEMVMKTLQLGISILRGGNIDIQMGMLNHLKDKKDVGFFTSIAGLMNSCSVLDLDAFERNTKAEGLGVGLEGAAGEKNMHDAEFTCALFRFIQLTCEGHNLDWQNYLRTQAGNTTTVNVVICTVDYLLRLQESIM
;
A
#
# COMPACT_ATOMS: atom_id res chain seq x y z
N MET A 1 15.82 -23.51 38.54
CA MET A 1 15.98 -24.96 38.31
C MET A 1 17.35 -25.49 38.74
N PHE A 2 18.48 -24.91 38.34
CA PHE A 2 19.80 -25.40 38.74
C PHE A 2 20.05 -25.30 40.27
N LEU A 3 19.65 -24.19 40.90
CA LEU A 3 19.62 -24.04 42.37
C LEU A 3 18.66 -25.03 43.06
N PHE A 4 17.52 -25.31 42.43
CA PHE A 4 16.57 -26.32 42.90
C PHE A 4 17.20 -27.72 42.88
N TYR A 5 17.97 -28.04 41.84
CA TYR A 5 18.65 -29.32 41.67
C TYR A 5 19.84 -29.47 42.62
N GLU A 6 20.58 -28.40 42.94
CA GLU A 6 21.69 -28.49 43.89
C GLU A 6 21.24 -28.64 45.34
N ILE A 7 20.14 -27.98 45.72
CA ILE A 7 19.59 -28.05 47.09
C ILE A 7 18.82 -29.35 47.31
N TRP A 8 18.00 -29.78 46.34
CA TRP A 8 17.20 -31.01 46.46
C TRP A 8 17.94 -32.28 46.01
N GLY A 9 18.87 -32.18 45.06
CA GLY A 9 19.54 -33.33 44.47
C GLY A 9 20.59 -33.99 45.37
N LYS A 10 21.09 -33.30 46.41
CA LYS A 10 22.06 -33.87 47.35
C LYS A 10 21.44 -34.50 48.61
N ARG A 11 20.13 -34.37 48.85
CA ARG A 11 19.44 -34.94 50.03
C ARG A 11 18.46 -36.07 49.75
N ALA A 12 18.27 -36.48 48.49
CA ALA A 12 17.21 -37.40 48.07
C ALA A 12 17.36 -38.89 48.48
N TYR A 13 18.20 -39.25 49.46
CA TYR A 13 18.35 -40.63 49.95
C TYR A 13 17.83 -40.88 51.38
N VAL A 14 17.19 -39.90 52.01
CA VAL A 14 16.51 -40.07 53.29
C VAL A 14 15.09 -39.52 53.13
N SER A 15 14.09 -40.28 53.58
CA SER A 15 12.69 -39.85 53.57
C SER A 15 12.55 -38.45 54.20
N PRO A 16 12.20 -37.41 53.43
CA PRO A 16 12.10 -36.09 54.02
C PRO A 16 10.80 -36.04 54.83
N ASP A 17 10.93 -35.97 56.15
CA ASP A 17 9.85 -35.48 57.00
C ASP A 17 9.36 -34.14 56.44
N VAL A 18 8.04 -33.95 56.41
CA VAL A 18 7.37 -32.70 55.95
C VAL A 18 7.98 -31.45 56.60
N ASP A 19 8.58 -31.67 57.78
CA ASP A 19 9.34 -30.79 58.65
C ASP A 19 10.48 -30.03 57.95
N GLU A 20 11.30 -30.70 57.13
CA GLU A 20 12.42 -30.04 56.44
C GLU A 20 11.95 -29.19 55.24
N ILE A 21 10.83 -29.59 54.60
CA ILE A 21 10.36 -29.02 53.34
C ILE A 21 9.79 -27.61 53.53
N GLN A 22 8.97 -27.38 54.57
CA GLN A 22 8.38 -26.06 54.82
C GLN A 22 9.45 -25.03 55.23
N VAL A 23 10.38 -25.42 56.10
CA VAL A 23 11.50 -24.55 56.51
C VAL A 23 12.41 -24.22 55.32
N ALA A 24 12.72 -25.21 54.48
CA ALA A 24 13.47 -24.96 53.24
C ALA A 24 12.71 -24.02 52.29
N SER A 25 11.38 -24.16 52.19
CA SER A 25 10.54 -23.30 51.33
C SER A 25 10.54 -21.84 51.78
N TYR A 26 10.44 -21.58 53.10
CA TYR A 26 10.59 -20.22 53.65
C TYR A 26 11.96 -19.61 53.37
N LYS A 27 13.04 -20.39 53.55
CA LYS A 27 14.41 -19.93 53.26
C LYS A 27 14.59 -19.62 51.78
N MET A 28 14.05 -20.46 50.89
CA MET A 28 14.11 -20.24 49.45
C MET A 28 13.34 -18.98 49.05
N LEU A 29 12.11 -18.81 49.55
CA LEU A 29 11.29 -17.64 49.26
C LEU A 29 11.93 -16.35 49.81
N GLY A 30 12.40 -16.37 51.06
CA GLY A 30 13.09 -15.23 51.68
C GLY A 30 14.39 -14.85 50.96
N SER A 31 15.17 -15.85 50.52
CA SER A 31 16.39 -15.61 49.72
C SER A 31 16.08 -15.01 48.36
N LEU A 32 15.03 -15.47 47.68
CA LEU A 32 14.58 -14.92 46.39
C LEU A 32 14.02 -13.49 46.55
N TYR A 33 13.28 -13.23 47.63
CA TYR A 33 12.77 -11.91 47.95
C TYR A 33 13.93 -10.94 48.21
N ALA A 34 14.89 -11.31 49.08
CA ALA A 34 16.09 -10.53 49.36
C ALA A 34 16.90 -10.24 48.10
N LEU A 35 17.12 -11.24 47.24
CA LEU A 35 17.80 -11.05 45.95
C LEU A 35 17.11 -10.02 45.05
N GLY A 36 15.78 -9.92 45.14
CA GLY A 36 14.98 -8.98 44.36
C GLY A 36 14.91 -7.56 44.94
N THR A 37 14.95 -7.42 46.27
CA THR A 37 14.70 -6.16 46.99
C THR A 37 15.97 -5.50 47.56
N ASP A 38 16.93 -6.28 48.04
CA ASP A 38 18.13 -5.76 48.69
C ASP A 38 19.22 -5.40 47.68
N ALA A 39 19.44 -4.10 47.50
CA ALA A 39 20.48 -3.57 46.62
C ALA A 39 21.91 -3.82 47.16
N SER A 40 22.07 -4.00 48.47
CA SER A 40 23.37 -4.13 49.14
C SER A 40 24.09 -5.46 48.85
N LEU A 41 23.33 -6.50 48.48
CA LEU A 41 23.83 -7.84 48.12
C LEU A 41 24.85 -7.82 46.97
N THR A 42 24.82 -6.79 46.14
CA THR A 42 25.72 -6.68 44.97
C THR A 42 27.12 -6.19 45.32
N HIS A 43 27.34 -5.65 46.53
CA HIS A 43 28.61 -5.05 46.97
C HIS A 43 29.26 -4.15 45.88
N ASP A 44 28.44 -3.30 45.23
CA ASP A 44 28.83 -2.40 44.14
C ASP A 44 29.46 -3.05 42.88
N ARG A 45 29.33 -4.38 42.74
CA ARG A 45 29.81 -5.09 41.56
C ARG A 45 28.86 -4.86 40.38
N LYS A 46 29.30 -4.01 39.44
CA LYS A 46 28.53 -3.59 38.25
C LYS A 46 27.90 -4.77 37.49
N TYR A 47 28.65 -5.84 37.24
CA TYR A 47 28.13 -7.02 36.52
C TYR A 47 26.95 -7.70 37.24
N LEU A 48 27.08 -7.96 38.54
CA LEU A 48 26.03 -8.58 39.35
C LEU A 48 24.79 -7.68 39.44
N LYS A 49 25.00 -6.37 39.56
CA LYS A 49 23.91 -5.38 39.55
C LYS A 49 23.15 -5.40 38.23
N THR A 50 23.84 -5.36 37.10
CA THR A 50 23.22 -5.42 35.77
C THR A 50 22.47 -6.74 35.54
N GLU A 51 23.03 -7.87 35.97
CA GLU A 51 22.40 -9.19 35.77
C GLU A 51 21.14 -9.35 36.64
N ILE A 52 21.18 -8.90 37.90
CA ILE A 52 20.02 -8.90 38.80
C ILE A 52 18.94 -7.96 38.29
N GLU A 53 19.29 -6.74 37.86
CA GLU A 53 18.32 -5.79 37.29
C GLU A 53 17.66 -6.34 36.02
N ARG A 54 18.42 -6.98 35.13
CA ARG A 54 17.91 -7.61 33.91
C ARG A 54 16.89 -8.73 34.20
N HIS A 55 17.14 -9.53 35.23
CA HIS A 55 16.30 -10.68 35.58
C HIS A 55 15.29 -10.42 36.70
N LYS A 56 15.27 -9.22 37.29
CA LYS A 56 14.37 -8.81 38.38
C LYS A 56 12.87 -9.11 38.11
N PRO A 57 12.31 -8.85 36.91
CA PRO A 57 10.90 -9.17 36.62
C PRO A 57 10.62 -10.67 36.60
N ALA A 58 11.60 -11.48 36.16
CA ALA A 58 11.49 -12.94 36.19
C ALA A 58 11.60 -13.47 37.63
N LEU A 59 12.40 -12.82 38.49
CA LEU A 59 12.44 -13.12 39.92
C LEU A 59 11.08 -12.87 40.59
N GLY A 60 10.43 -11.74 40.33
CA GLY A 60 9.08 -11.47 40.86
C GLY A 60 8.03 -12.47 40.40
N SER A 61 8.05 -12.83 39.12
CA SER A 61 7.15 -13.85 38.56
C SER A 61 7.38 -15.23 39.20
N CYS A 62 8.65 -15.60 39.40
CA CYS A 62 9.03 -16.83 40.09
C CYS A 62 8.57 -16.81 41.56
N LEU A 63 8.71 -15.67 42.23
CA LEU A 63 8.32 -15.48 43.62
C LEU A 63 6.80 -15.60 43.79
N GLY A 64 6.02 -14.97 42.91
CA GLY A 64 4.55 -15.08 42.90
C GLY A 64 4.04 -16.49 42.57
N ALA A 65 4.68 -17.18 41.61
CA ALA A 65 4.34 -18.57 41.31
C ALA A 65 4.66 -19.50 42.49
N PHE A 66 5.83 -19.31 43.13
CA PHE A 66 6.22 -20.10 44.29
C PHE A 66 5.26 -19.87 45.47
N SER A 67 4.95 -18.62 45.79
CA SER A 67 4.11 -18.27 46.95
C SER A 67 2.65 -18.73 46.83
N SER A 68 2.17 -18.95 45.60
CA SER A 68 0.82 -19.47 45.32
C SER A 68 0.74 -20.99 45.15
N THR A 69 1.89 -21.69 45.08
CA THR A 69 1.93 -23.15 44.88
C THR A 69 1.95 -23.92 46.20
N PHE A 70 2.61 -23.39 47.23
CA PHE A 70 2.68 -24.05 48.53
C PHE A 70 1.50 -23.64 49.42
N PRO A 71 0.84 -24.58 50.11
CA PRO A 71 -0.31 -24.30 50.97
C PRO A 71 0.10 -23.71 52.32
N VAL A 72 0.98 -22.70 52.32
CA VAL A 72 1.54 -22.07 53.53
C VAL A 72 1.50 -20.56 53.39
N ALA A 73 0.92 -19.86 54.38
CA ALA A 73 0.75 -18.41 54.35
C ALA A 73 2.08 -17.72 54.65
N PHE A 74 2.89 -17.50 53.63
CA PHE A 74 4.24 -16.91 53.76
C PHE A 74 4.24 -15.48 54.30
N LEU A 75 3.19 -14.69 54.04
CA LEU A 75 3.07 -13.30 54.49
C LEU A 75 2.31 -13.15 55.81
N GLU A 76 1.72 -14.24 56.32
CA GLU A 76 1.00 -14.28 57.60
C GLU A 76 1.48 -15.47 58.46
N PRO A 77 2.78 -15.55 58.81
CA PRO A 77 3.36 -16.70 59.50
C PRO A 77 2.63 -17.07 60.81
N HIS A 78 2.11 -16.07 61.53
CA HIS A 78 1.36 -16.24 62.77
C HIS A 78 0.03 -17.00 62.63
N LEU A 79 -0.56 -17.09 61.42
CA LEU A 79 -1.80 -17.82 61.16
C LEU A 79 -1.58 -19.27 60.74
N ASN A 80 -0.34 -19.64 60.40
CA ASN A 80 -0.01 -21.00 59.98
C ASN A 80 -0.19 -22.05 61.10
N LYS A 81 -0.34 -21.64 62.36
CA LYS A 81 -0.77 -22.53 63.46
C LYS A 81 -2.18 -23.10 63.26
N HIS A 82 -3.04 -22.39 62.54
CA HIS A 82 -4.41 -22.82 62.23
C HIS A 82 -4.50 -23.63 60.93
N ASN A 83 -3.41 -23.72 60.18
CA ASN A 83 -3.36 -24.42 58.88
C ASN A 83 -3.08 -25.92 59.08
N GLN A 84 -3.95 -26.80 58.59
CA GLN A 84 -3.80 -28.26 58.71
C GLN A 84 -2.57 -28.80 57.94
N PHE A 85 -2.12 -28.07 56.92
CA PHE A 85 -0.98 -28.43 56.09
C PHE A 85 0.35 -27.82 56.57
N SER A 86 0.33 -27.09 57.69
CA SER A 86 1.51 -26.47 58.27
C SER A 86 2.04 -27.28 59.46
N LEU A 87 3.37 -27.30 59.61
CA LEU A 87 4.07 -27.88 60.74
C LEU A 87 3.66 -27.27 62.08
N LEU A 88 3.36 -25.97 62.09
CA LEU A 88 2.98 -25.23 63.30
C LEU A 88 1.66 -25.70 63.93
N ASN A 89 0.83 -26.44 63.18
CA ASN A 89 -0.37 -27.08 63.74
C ASN A 89 -0.05 -28.44 64.38
N ARG A 90 1.03 -29.11 63.92
CA ARG A 90 1.42 -30.45 64.39
C ARG A 90 2.37 -30.42 65.58
N ILE A 91 3.19 -29.37 65.71
CA ILE A 91 4.12 -29.20 66.82
C ILE A 91 3.40 -28.43 67.94
N ALA A 92 3.42 -28.96 69.17
CA ALA A 92 2.79 -28.31 70.31
C ALA A 92 3.40 -26.92 70.58
N ASP A 93 2.55 -25.92 70.85
CA ASP A 93 2.90 -24.50 71.15
C ASP A 93 3.98 -24.31 72.24
N HIS A 94 4.30 -25.37 72.99
CA HIS A 94 5.23 -25.38 74.12
C HIS A 94 6.64 -25.93 73.80
N SER A 95 6.92 -26.38 72.57
CA SER A 95 8.28 -26.81 72.21
C SER A 95 9.19 -25.63 71.89
N LEU A 96 10.40 -25.59 72.47
CA LEU A 96 11.43 -24.60 72.14
C LEU A 96 11.77 -24.59 70.64
N GLU A 97 11.72 -25.76 70.00
CA GLU A 97 12.01 -25.91 68.56
C GLU A 97 10.91 -25.28 67.69
N ALA A 98 9.64 -25.36 68.10
CA ALA A 98 8.53 -24.70 67.39
C ALA A 98 8.66 -23.17 67.46
N GLN A 99 9.03 -22.64 68.63
CA GLN A 99 9.20 -21.19 68.82
C GLN A 99 10.39 -20.65 68.04
N ASP A 100 11.53 -21.36 68.02
CA ASP A 100 12.71 -20.99 67.22
C ASP A 100 12.42 -21.07 65.71
N ILE A 101 11.63 -22.06 65.26
CA ILE A 101 11.18 -22.16 63.86
C ILE A 101 10.24 -21.00 63.49
N MET A 102 9.25 -20.67 64.33
CA MET A 102 8.35 -19.53 64.10
C MET A 102 9.11 -18.22 63.99
N GLN A 103 10.05 -17.97 64.91
CA GLN A 103 10.84 -16.74 64.93
C GLN A 103 11.71 -16.61 63.67
N LYS A 104 12.30 -17.72 63.20
CA LYS A 104 13.06 -17.75 61.93
C LYS A 104 12.15 -17.53 60.72
N MET A 105 10.94 -18.06 60.72
CA MET A 105 9.97 -17.85 59.63
C MET A 105 9.47 -16.39 59.56
N GLU A 106 9.18 -15.78 60.71
CA GLU A 106 8.77 -14.36 60.81
C GLU A 106 9.86 -13.38 60.36
N GLN A 107 11.14 -13.74 60.49
CA GLN A 107 12.26 -12.93 60.03
C GLN A 107 12.57 -13.08 58.53
N CYS A 108 12.07 -14.13 57.87
CA CYS A 108 12.43 -14.43 56.47
C CYS A 108 11.62 -13.64 55.42
N MET A 109 10.39 -13.25 55.75
CA MET A 109 9.47 -12.55 54.85
C MET A 109 8.77 -11.41 55.60
N PRO A 110 8.52 -10.26 54.96
CA PRO A 110 7.72 -9.20 55.57
C PRO A 110 6.25 -9.62 55.69
N THR A 111 5.53 -8.96 56.60
CA THR A 111 4.10 -9.21 56.78
C THR A 111 3.28 -8.63 55.63
N LEU A 112 2.07 -9.17 55.43
CA LEU A 112 1.16 -8.70 54.39
C LEU A 112 0.89 -7.19 54.46
N GLU A 113 0.62 -6.66 55.67
CA GLU A 113 0.36 -5.23 55.89
C GLU A 113 1.58 -4.36 55.54
N THR A 114 2.79 -4.80 55.90
CA THR A 114 4.02 -4.07 55.57
C THR A 114 4.22 -3.98 54.06
N ILE A 115 4.10 -5.08 53.33
CA ILE A 115 4.31 -5.09 51.87
C ILE A 115 3.22 -4.30 51.14
N LEU A 116 1.95 -4.41 51.56
CA LEU A 116 0.87 -3.60 50.99
C LEU A 116 1.09 -2.11 51.27
N GLY A 117 1.52 -1.75 52.47
CA GLY A 117 1.88 -0.39 52.85
C GLY A 117 3.06 0.17 52.05
N GLU A 118 4.07 -0.64 51.74
CA GLU A 118 5.19 -0.24 50.88
C GLU A 118 4.72 0.12 49.46
N VAL A 119 3.80 -0.66 48.89
CA VAL A 119 3.20 -0.36 47.58
C VAL A 119 2.39 0.93 47.63
N ASP A 120 1.59 1.11 48.68
CA ASP A 120 0.76 2.32 48.86
C ASP A 120 1.62 3.57 48.98
N GLN A 121 2.65 3.53 49.84
CA GLN A 121 3.62 4.62 49.99
C GLN A 121 4.35 4.91 48.69
N PHE A 122 4.72 3.89 47.90
CA PHE A 122 5.37 4.10 46.61
C PHE A 122 4.43 4.82 45.63
N VAL A 123 3.16 4.42 45.55
CA VAL A 123 2.17 5.02 44.65
C VAL A 123 1.82 6.46 45.02
N GLU A 124 1.70 6.75 46.32
CA GLU A 124 1.44 8.12 46.82
C GLU A 124 2.69 9.00 46.80
N SER A 125 3.89 8.42 46.77
CA SER A 125 5.14 9.17 46.65
C SER A 125 5.44 9.65 45.23
N ASP A 126 6.37 10.60 45.09
CA ASP A 126 6.92 11.04 43.80
C ASP A 126 8.13 10.24 43.32
N LYS A 127 8.38 9.08 43.94
CA LYS A 127 9.46 8.19 43.52
C LYS A 127 9.21 7.64 42.12
N THR A 128 10.27 7.60 41.32
CA THR A 128 10.23 7.00 39.98
C THR A 128 10.54 5.50 40.04
N TYR A 129 10.21 4.77 38.95
CA TYR A 129 10.56 3.35 38.82
C TYR A 129 12.07 3.08 39.00
N ASN A 130 12.92 4.01 38.54
CA ASN A 130 14.37 3.87 38.66
C ASN A 130 14.87 3.91 40.11
N GLU A 131 14.12 4.54 41.02
CA GLU A 131 14.49 4.63 42.43
C GLU A 131 14.08 3.37 43.21
N ALA A 132 12.97 2.74 42.87
CA ALA A 132 12.47 1.54 43.56
C ALA A 132 11.89 0.48 42.59
N PRO A 133 12.72 -0.10 41.70
CA PRO A 133 12.24 -1.03 40.68
C PRO A 133 11.70 -2.34 41.26
N HIS A 134 12.14 -2.71 42.47
CA HIS A 134 11.70 -3.91 43.18
C HIS A 134 10.20 -3.88 43.55
N ILE A 135 9.61 -2.70 43.75
CA ILE A 135 8.18 -2.58 44.04
C ILE A 135 7.34 -3.09 42.86
N ILE A 136 7.69 -2.65 41.64
CA ILE A 136 6.95 -3.03 40.43
C ILE A 136 7.31 -4.43 39.94
N ASP A 137 8.60 -4.78 39.92
CA ASP A 137 9.06 -6.02 39.28
C ASP A 137 9.08 -7.24 40.21
N VAL A 138 9.02 -7.05 41.54
CA VAL A 138 9.08 -8.15 42.53
C VAL A 138 7.84 -8.18 43.41
N VAL A 139 7.54 -7.06 44.09
CA VAL A 139 6.45 -7.00 45.08
C VAL A 139 5.08 -7.11 44.41
N LEU A 140 4.80 -6.33 43.35
CA LEU A 140 3.50 -6.39 42.67
C LEU A 140 3.19 -7.78 42.09
N PRO A 141 4.08 -8.46 41.33
CA PRO A 141 3.83 -9.83 40.85
C PRO A 141 3.62 -10.84 41.97
N LEU A 142 4.35 -10.70 43.09
CA LEU A 142 4.17 -11.53 44.29
C LEU A 142 2.75 -11.36 44.84
N LEU A 143 2.35 -10.13 45.16
CA LEU A 143 1.04 -9.85 45.74
C LEU A 143 -0.10 -10.25 44.79
N CYS A 144 0.04 -9.97 43.49
CA CYS A 144 -0.98 -10.28 42.49
C CYS A 144 -1.21 -11.79 42.33
N SER A 145 -0.21 -12.62 42.62
CA SER A 145 -0.33 -14.08 42.59
C SER A 145 -0.76 -14.65 43.95
N TYR A 146 -0.31 -14.04 45.05
CA TYR A 146 -0.57 -14.49 46.43
C TYR A 146 -2.02 -14.22 46.87
N LEU A 147 -2.50 -12.99 46.70
CA LEU A 147 -3.81 -12.57 47.23
C LEU A 147 -4.98 -13.40 46.69
N PRO A 148 -5.09 -13.71 45.38
CA PRO A 148 -6.22 -14.49 44.87
C PRO A 148 -6.30 -15.91 45.42
N PHE A 149 -5.13 -16.55 45.62
CA PHE A 149 -5.05 -17.91 46.14
C PHE A 149 -5.50 -17.99 47.61
N TRP A 150 -5.06 -17.03 48.43
CA TRP A 150 -5.39 -16.99 49.85
C TRP A 150 -6.79 -16.41 50.12
N TRP A 151 -7.27 -15.48 49.30
CA TRP A 151 -8.65 -15.00 49.37
C TRP A 151 -9.67 -16.14 49.26
N ALA A 152 -9.42 -17.15 48.41
CA ALA A 152 -10.30 -18.32 48.30
C ALA A 152 -10.41 -19.14 49.60
N GLN A 153 -9.45 -18.98 50.51
CA GLN A 153 -9.37 -19.63 51.82
C GLN A 153 -9.61 -18.65 52.99
N GLY A 154 -9.92 -17.40 52.68
CA GLY A 154 -10.08 -16.32 53.65
C GLY A 154 -11.50 -16.21 54.20
N PRO A 155 -11.72 -15.21 55.09
CA PRO A 155 -12.98 -15.03 55.82
C PRO A 155 -14.20 -14.82 54.91
N ASP A 156 -14.00 -14.27 53.70
CA ASP A 156 -15.08 -13.99 52.74
C ASP A 156 -15.70 -15.26 52.13
N ASN A 157 -14.93 -16.35 52.07
CA ASN A 157 -15.30 -17.57 51.34
C ASN A 157 -15.47 -18.80 52.24
N VAL A 158 -14.84 -18.81 53.41
CA VAL A 158 -14.84 -19.97 54.32
C VAL A 158 -15.49 -19.60 55.65
N THR A 159 -16.55 -20.34 56.02
CA THR A 159 -17.12 -20.26 57.36
C THR A 159 -16.26 -21.05 58.35
N PRO A 160 -15.83 -20.47 59.49
CA PRO A 160 -14.88 -21.11 60.38
C PRO A 160 -15.49 -22.33 61.05
N THR A 161 -14.97 -23.53 60.77
CA THR A 161 -15.44 -24.80 61.37
C THR A 161 -14.88 -25.05 62.78
N GLY A 162 -14.11 -24.10 63.33
CA GLY A 162 -13.46 -24.19 64.65
C GLY A 162 -12.96 -22.86 65.21
N GLY A 163 -13.52 -21.72 64.79
CA GLY A 163 -13.24 -20.40 65.38
C GLY A 163 -12.03 -19.63 64.83
N ASN A 164 -11.12 -20.25 64.06
CA ASN A 164 -9.91 -19.61 63.54
C ASN A 164 -9.77 -19.77 62.02
N HIS A 165 -9.35 -18.70 61.34
CA HIS A 165 -9.06 -18.71 59.90
C HIS A 165 -7.58 -19.02 59.63
N VAL A 166 -7.31 -19.62 58.46
CA VAL A 166 -5.96 -19.96 57.99
C VAL A 166 -5.23 -18.72 57.41
N THR A 167 -5.99 -17.70 56.99
CA THR A 167 -5.52 -16.42 56.44
C THR A 167 -6.56 -15.33 56.73
N MET A 168 -6.14 -14.08 56.81
CA MET A 168 -7.04 -12.91 56.94
C MET A 168 -7.16 -12.12 55.62
N VAL A 169 -6.73 -12.69 54.50
CA VAL A 169 -6.88 -12.07 53.18
C VAL A 169 -8.36 -11.95 52.79
N THR A 170 -8.79 -10.71 52.50
CA THR A 170 -10.15 -10.34 52.08
C THR A 170 -10.14 -9.71 50.68
N ALA A 171 -11.33 -9.54 50.10
CA ALA A 171 -11.52 -8.84 48.84
C ALA A 171 -11.09 -7.37 48.92
N GLU A 172 -11.11 -6.75 50.11
CA GLU A 172 -10.68 -5.37 50.33
C GLU A 172 -9.19 -5.18 49.99
N HIS A 173 -8.33 -6.11 50.42
CA HIS A 173 -6.89 -6.08 50.11
C HIS A 173 -6.63 -6.13 48.59
N MET A 174 -7.37 -6.97 47.86
CA MET A 174 -7.25 -7.05 46.39
C MET A 174 -7.75 -5.77 45.72
N ASN A 175 -8.85 -5.20 46.20
CA ASN A 175 -9.42 -3.96 45.66
C ASN A 175 -8.48 -2.76 45.91
N GLN A 176 -7.87 -2.67 47.09
CA GLN A 176 -6.88 -1.63 47.40
C GLN A 176 -5.64 -1.77 46.52
N LEU A 177 -5.11 -2.98 46.34
CA LEU A 177 -3.97 -3.21 45.45
C LEU A 177 -4.31 -2.85 43.99
N LEU A 178 -5.50 -3.22 43.51
CA LEU A 178 -5.97 -2.86 42.17
C LEU A 178 -6.09 -1.33 42.00
N LYS A 179 -6.64 -0.63 43.00
CA LYS A 179 -6.71 0.84 43.03
C LYS A 179 -5.31 1.45 42.90
N ASN A 180 -4.35 0.92 43.64
CA ASN A 180 -2.96 1.38 43.60
C ASN A 180 -2.29 1.12 42.24
N VAL A 181 -2.52 -0.04 41.62
CA VAL A 181 -2.02 -0.33 40.26
C VAL A 181 -2.65 0.60 39.22
N LEU A 182 -3.96 0.84 39.28
CA LEU A 182 -4.64 1.75 38.34
C LEU A 182 -4.16 3.19 38.49
N LYS A 183 -3.95 3.67 39.73
CA LYS A 183 -3.31 4.97 40.00
C LYS A 183 -1.90 5.03 39.41
N LEU A 184 -1.10 3.97 39.58
CA LEU A 184 0.27 3.90 39.05
C LEU A 184 0.31 3.95 37.52
N ILE A 185 -0.60 3.23 36.85
CA ILE A 185 -0.76 3.31 35.39
C ILE A 185 -1.16 4.73 34.99
N LYS A 186 -2.14 5.33 35.67
CA LYS A 186 -2.60 6.71 35.40
C LYS A 186 -1.47 7.75 35.50
N LYS A 187 -0.61 7.65 36.52
CA LYS A 187 0.54 8.56 36.73
C LYS A 187 1.58 8.45 35.60
N ASN A 188 1.71 7.29 34.97
CA ASN A 188 2.75 7.00 33.96
C ASN A 188 2.26 6.99 32.50
N ILE A 189 1.00 7.32 32.23
CA ILE A 189 0.54 7.54 30.84
C ILE A 189 1.39 8.62 30.19
N GLY A 190 2.00 8.27 29.06
CA GLY A 190 2.90 9.11 28.29
C GLY A 190 4.34 9.17 28.78
N ASN A 191 4.71 8.41 29.80
CA ASN A 191 6.08 8.37 30.31
C ASN A 191 6.92 7.36 29.52
N GLU A 192 7.94 7.82 28.80
CA GLU A 192 8.85 6.95 28.02
C GLU A 192 9.67 6.02 28.92
N ASN A 193 10.02 6.48 30.12
CA ASN A 193 10.89 5.77 31.07
C ASN A 193 10.18 4.69 31.89
N ALA A 194 9.05 4.16 31.40
CA ALA A 194 8.23 3.15 32.08
C ALA A 194 8.07 1.85 31.25
N PRO A 195 9.17 1.12 30.94
CA PRO A 195 9.11 -0.09 30.12
C PRO A 195 8.30 -1.22 30.77
N TRP A 196 8.15 -1.21 32.09
CA TRP A 196 7.37 -2.18 32.87
C TRP A 196 5.87 -2.16 32.55
N MET A 197 5.34 -1.07 31.97
CA MET A 197 3.91 -0.95 31.61
C MET A 197 3.46 -2.00 30.60
N THR A 198 4.38 -2.54 29.80
CA THR A 198 4.10 -3.65 28.87
C THR A 198 3.70 -4.95 29.57
N ARG A 199 4.11 -5.13 30.83
CA ARG A 199 3.94 -6.39 31.58
C ARG A 199 2.88 -6.31 32.66
N ILE A 200 2.59 -5.12 33.19
CA ILE A 200 1.79 -4.94 34.41
C ILE A 200 0.43 -5.62 34.35
N ALA A 201 -0.24 -5.53 33.20
CA ALA A 201 -1.53 -6.15 32.99
C ALA A 201 -1.52 -7.68 33.23
N THR A 202 -0.45 -8.38 32.84
CA THR A 202 -0.36 -9.85 32.85
C THR A 202 -0.53 -10.43 34.25
N TYR A 203 0.09 -9.83 35.26
CA TYR A 203 -0.04 -10.30 36.64
C TYR A 203 -1.21 -9.63 37.38
N THR A 204 -1.48 -8.34 37.14
CA THR A 204 -2.58 -7.62 37.81
C THR A 204 -3.96 -8.15 37.44
N GLN A 205 -4.14 -8.75 36.26
CA GLN A 205 -5.42 -9.39 35.94
C GLN A 205 -5.86 -10.43 36.99
N GLN A 206 -4.94 -11.10 37.68
CA GLN A 206 -5.26 -12.19 38.60
C GLN A 206 -6.07 -11.73 39.83
N ILE A 207 -5.93 -10.47 40.26
CA ILE A 207 -6.65 -9.92 41.42
C ILE A 207 -8.05 -9.38 41.10
N ILE A 208 -8.40 -9.25 39.81
CA ILE A 208 -9.74 -8.84 39.37
C ILE A 208 -10.65 -10.07 39.42
N ILE A 209 -11.24 -10.36 40.58
CA ILE A 209 -12.15 -11.50 40.79
C ILE A 209 -13.45 -11.01 41.47
N ASN A 210 -13.31 -10.33 42.59
CA ASN A 210 -14.41 -9.74 43.35
C ASN A 210 -14.18 -8.23 43.50
N SER A 211 -14.23 -7.52 42.38
CA SER A 211 -13.89 -6.11 42.33
C SER A 211 -15.08 -5.21 42.68
N SER A 212 -14.86 -4.23 43.55
CA SER A 212 -15.89 -3.27 43.98
C SER A 212 -16.39 -2.40 42.81
N GLU A 213 -17.66 -1.99 42.89
CA GLU A 213 -18.28 -1.05 41.95
C GLU A 213 -17.69 0.36 42.06
N GLU A 214 -17.22 0.75 43.25
CA GLU A 214 -16.64 2.08 43.50
C GLU A 214 -15.39 2.35 42.67
N LEU A 215 -14.68 1.30 42.26
CA LEU A 215 -13.49 1.39 41.41
C LEU A 215 -13.79 1.98 40.02
N LEU A 216 -15.04 1.85 39.54
CA LEU A 216 -15.45 2.44 38.26
C LEU A 216 -15.26 3.96 38.30
N ARG A 217 -15.84 4.60 39.33
CA ARG A 217 -15.82 6.06 39.51
C ARG A 217 -14.44 6.57 39.93
N ASP A 218 -13.80 5.88 40.86
CA ASP A 218 -12.55 6.38 41.48
C ASP A 218 -11.31 6.16 40.62
N SER A 219 -11.28 5.07 39.83
CA SER A 219 -10.02 4.59 39.21
C SER A 219 -10.15 4.34 37.70
N PHE A 220 -11.11 3.52 37.26
CA PHE A 220 -11.23 3.14 35.85
C PHE A 220 -11.65 4.30 34.95
N LEU A 221 -12.68 5.06 35.35
CA LEU A 221 -13.21 6.17 34.55
C LEU A 221 -12.19 7.32 34.40
N PRO A 222 -11.54 7.83 35.47
CA PRO A 222 -10.52 8.87 35.33
C PRO A 222 -9.28 8.42 34.54
N LEU A 223 -9.00 7.12 34.51
CA LEU A 223 -7.93 6.53 33.70
C LEU A 223 -8.33 6.47 32.22
N ALA A 224 -9.55 6.01 31.92
CA ALA A 224 -10.10 5.98 30.56
C ALA A 224 -10.17 7.39 29.95
N GLU A 225 -10.63 8.39 30.71
CA GLU A 225 -10.67 9.79 30.28
C GLU A 225 -9.28 10.32 29.91
N ARG A 226 -8.25 10.00 30.71
CA ARG A 226 -6.86 10.41 30.44
C ARG A 226 -6.32 9.79 29.16
N VAL A 227 -6.58 8.51 28.92
CA VAL A 227 -6.19 7.82 27.68
C VAL A 227 -6.93 8.42 26.47
N ARG A 228 -8.23 8.68 26.59
CA ARG A 228 -9.05 9.29 25.53
C ARG A 228 -8.56 10.69 25.16
N LYS A 229 -8.32 11.57 26.15
CA LYS A 229 -7.75 12.91 25.91
C LYS A 229 -6.39 12.85 25.21
N ARG A 230 -5.53 11.90 25.59
CA ARG A 230 -4.22 11.71 24.91
C ARG A 230 -4.41 11.22 23.47
N THR A 231 -5.34 10.30 23.23
CA THR A 231 -5.66 9.78 21.90
C THR A 231 -6.17 10.88 20.98
N ASP A 232 -7.05 11.74 21.48
CA ASP A 232 -7.62 12.88 20.77
C ASP A 232 -6.55 13.92 20.39
N ASN A 233 -5.71 14.31 21.37
CA ASN A 233 -4.58 15.21 21.11
C ASN A 233 -3.61 14.64 20.07
N MET A 234 -3.36 13.32 20.11
CA MET A 234 -2.48 12.65 19.15
C MET A 234 -3.07 12.63 17.74
N PHE A 235 -4.37 12.38 17.63
CA PHE A 235 -5.07 12.42 16.36
C PHE A 235 -5.08 13.81 15.74
N HIS A 236 -5.30 14.86 16.54
CA HIS A 236 -5.16 16.24 16.07
C HIS A 236 -3.74 16.59 15.63
N LYS A 237 -2.72 16.11 16.35
CA LYS A 237 -1.31 16.24 15.93
C LYS A 237 -1.06 15.54 14.59
N GLU A 238 -1.58 14.32 14.39
CA GLU A 238 -1.53 13.62 13.10
C GLU A 238 -2.22 14.40 11.98
N GLU A 239 -3.45 14.89 12.20
CA GLU A 239 -4.22 15.61 11.18
C GLU A 239 -3.57 16.93 10.76
N SER A 240 -3.06 17.71 11.72
CA SER A 240 -2.37 18.98 11.45
C SER A 240 -1.11 18.79 10.59
N LEU A 241 -0.40 17.66 10.75
CA LEU A 241 0.83 17.34 10.04
C LEU A 241 0.59 16.60 8.73
N ARG A 242 -0.64 16.16 8.45
CA ARG A 242 -1.01 15.37 7.28
C ARG A 242 -0.74 16.07 5.94
N GLY A 243 -0.80 17.41 5.91
CA GLY A 243 -0.43 18.21 4.74
C GLY A 243 1.08 18.20 4.47
N PHE A 244 1.88 18.31 5.53
CA PHE A 244 3.34 18.28 5.48
C PHE A 244 3.88 16.88 5.19
N ILE A 245 3.21 15.82 5.65
CA ILE A 245 3.61 14.42 5.37
C ILE A 245 3.59 14.08 3.87
N LYS A 246 2.83 14.82 3.05
CA LYS A 246 2.77 14.58 1.61
C LYS A 246 3.93 15.20 0.83
N SER A 247 4.68 16.17 1.39
CA SER A 247 5.68 16.93 0.62
C SER A 247 7.02 16.22 0.41
N SER A 248 7.23 14.99 0.89
CA SER A 248 8.42 14.15 0.61
C SER A 248 9.79 14.84 0.78
N THR A 249 9.91 15.80 1.70
CA THR A 249 11.19 16.45 2.07
C THR A 249 11.87 15.70 3.23
N ASP A 250 13.17 15.84 3.43
CA ASP A 250 13.87 15.17 4.55
C ASP A 250 13.30 15.53 5.94
N ASP A 251 12.85 16.78 6.12
CA ASP A 251 12.15 17.24 7.34
C ASP A 251 10.84 16.47 7.58
N THR A 252 10.23 15.97 6.51
CA THR A 252 9.00 15.16 6.59
C THR A 252 9.25 13.81 7.27
N SER A 253 10.42 13.20 7.04
CA SER A 253 10.76 11.88 7.60
C SER A 253 10.98 11.91 9.11
N GLN A 254 11.59 12.98 9.65
CA GLN A 254 11.80 13.15 11.09
C GLN A 254 10.48 13.36 11.83
N VAL A 255 9.59 14.17 11.25
CA VAL A 255 8.25 14.40 11.80
C VAL A 255 7.42 13.12 11.79
N GLU A 256 7.49 12.32 10.72
CA GLU A 256 6.83 11.01 10.65
C GLU A 256 7.34 10.06 11.73
N SER A 257 8.65 9.99 11.96
CA SER A 257 9.25 9.17 13.02
C SER A 257 8.76 9.59 14.41
N GLN A 258 8.70 10.90 14.68
CA GLN A 258 8.21 11.41 15.98
C GLN A 258 6.74 11.04 16.21
N ILE A 259 5.89 11.17 15.19
CA ILE A 259 4.47 10.76 15.27
C ILE A 259 4.38 9.25 15.55
N GLN A 260 5.25 8.45 14.91
CA GLN A 260 5.28 7.01 15.10
C GLN A 260 5.63 6.61 16.55
N GLU A 261 6.67 7.23 17.12
CA GLU A 261 7.07 7.00 18.52
C GLU A 261 5.97 7.41 19.51
N ASP A 262 5.31 8.54 19.27
CA ASP A 262 4.22 9.02 20.11
C ASP A 262 3.00 8.07 20.08
N TRP A 263 2.64 7.54 18.91
CA TRP A 263 1.60 6.52 18.77
C TRP A 263 2.00 5.20 19.44
N GLN A 264 3.26 4.78 19.33
CA GLN A 264 3.78 3.58 20.00
C GLN A 264 3.62 3.70 21.53
N LEU A 265 3.92 4.86 22.11
CA LEU A 265 3.74 5.11 23.55
C LEU A 265 2.26 5.03 23.95
N LEU A 266 1.36 5.62 23.16
CA LEU A 266 -0.08 5.56 23.42
C LEU A 266 -0.61 4.12 23.33
N VAL A 267 -0.18 3.35 22.34
CA VAL A 267 -0.54 1.91 22.22
C VAL A 267 -0.09 1.16 23.47
N ARG A 268 1.15 1.35 23.93
CA ARG A 268 1.66 0.74 25.17
C ARG A 268 0.78 1.07 26.37
N ASP A 269 0.40 2.34 26.51
CA ASP A 269 -0.45 2.80 27.60
C ASP A 269 -1.83 2.11 27.56
N ILE A 270 -2.43 2.00 26.37
CA ILE A 270 -3.70 1.29 26.20
C ILE A 270 -3.54 -0.21 26.51
N TYR A 271 -2.47 -0.86 26.06
CA TYR A 271 -2.21 -2.28 26.34
C TYR A 271 -1.89 -2.56 27.81
N SER A 272 -1.47 -1.55 28.59
CA SER A 272 -1.34 -1.67 30.05
C SER A 272 -2.70 -1.60 30.78
N PHE A 273 -3.69 -0.92 30.19
CA PHE A 273 -4.98 -0.62 30.80
C PHE A 273 -6.13 -1.53 30.33
N TYR A 274 -6.30 -1.70 29.01
CA TYR A 274 -7.43 -2.40 28.42
C TYR A 274 -7.59 -3.86 28.88
N PRO A 275 -6.52 -4.65 29.09
CA PRO A 275 -6.70 -5.99 29.63
C PRO A 275 -7.32 -6.01 31.03
N LEU A 276 -7.05 -4.99 31.86
CA LEU A 276 -7.67 -4.84 33.19
C LEU A 276 -9.12 -4.38 33.05
N LEU A 277 -9.36 -3.42 32.16
CA LEU A 277 -10.70 -2.90 31.87
C LEU A 277 -11.63 -4.00 31.35
N ILE A 278 -11.19 -4.80 30.37
CA ILE A 278 -11.97 -5.92 29.80
C ILE A 278 -12.42 -6.88 30.90
N LYS A 279 -11.49 -7.27 31.78
CA LYS A 279 -11.80 -8.20 32.87
C LYS A 279 -12.77 -7.61 33.90
N TYR A 280 -12.64 -6.32 34.21
CA TYR A 280 -13.56 -5.61 35.11
C TYR A 280 -14.96 -5.48 34.51
N VAL A 281 -15.06 -5.12 33.22
CA VAL A 281 -16.33 -5.03 32.48
C VAL A 281 -17.03 -6.39 32.46
N ASP A 282 -16.31 -7.49 32.22
CA ASP A 282 -16.91 -8.83 32.22
C ASP A 282 -17.54 -9.21 33.57
N LEU A 283 -16.97 -8.75 34.70
CA LEU A 283 -17.55 -8.95 36.03
C LEU A 283 -18.81 -8.10 36.26
N GLN A 284 -18.77 -6.83 35.84
CA GLN A 284 -19.80 -5.83 36.18
C GLN A 284 -20.92 -5.71 35.14
N ARG A 285 -20.76 -6.27 33.93
CA ARG A 285 -21.70 -6.12 32.81
C ARG A 285 -23.15 -6.47 33.15
N ASN A 286 -23.39 -7.57 33.86
CA ASN A 286 -24.75 -7.98 34.22
C ASN A 286 -25.42 -7.00 35.19
N HIS A 287 -24.63 -6.39 36.07
CA HIS A 287 -25.09 -5.37 37.01
C HIS A 287 -25.43 -4.08 36.27
N TRP A 288 -24.54 -3.59 35.40
CA TRP A 288 -24.76 -2.37 34.62
C TRP A 288 -25.98 -2.44 33.70
N LEU A 289 -26.24 -3.59 33.09
CA LEU A 289 -27.42 -3.81 32.24
C LEU A 289 -28.75 -3.81 33.03
N ARG A 290 -28.72 -4.10 34.33
CA ARG A 290 -29.93 -4.12 35.18
C ARG A 290 -30.20 -2.78 35.85
N ASN A 291 -29.15 -2.10 36.31
CA ASN A 291 -29.27 -0.96 37.22
C ASN A 291 -29.00 0.41 36.57
N ASN A 292 -28.69 0.44 35.26
CA ASN A 292 -28.46 1.64 34.45
C ASN A 292 -27.51 2.67 35.12
N VAL A 293 -26.23 2.29 35.20
CA VAL A 293 -25.18 3.08 35.86
C VAL A 293 -24.60 4.13 34.88
N PRO A 294 -24.73 5.44 35.15
CA PRO A 294 -24.31 6.50 34.22
C PRO A 294 -22.78 6.52 33.99
N GLU A 295 -21.98 6.18 34.99
CA GLU A 295 -20.52 6.09 34.84
C GLU A 295 -20.09 5.00 33.85
N ALA A 296 -20.88 3.94 33.71
CA ALA A 296 -20.62 2.87 32.73
C ALA A 296 -20.93 3.33 31.30
N GLU A 297 -21.92 4.21 31.14
CA GLU A 297 -22.24 4.87 29.88
C GLU A 297 -21.10 5.80 29.43
N GLU A 298 -20.58 6.60 30.36
CA GLU A 298 -19.45 7.48 30.10
C GLU A 298 -18.19 6.69 29.73
N LEU A 299 -17.93 5.58 30.41
CA LEU A 299 -16.85 4.66 30.07
C LEU A 299 -16.99 4.10 28.65
N TYR A 300 -18.20 3.71 28.24
CA TYR A 300 -18.47 3.26 26.86
C TYR A 300 -18.13 4.37 25.85
N ASN A 301 -18.56 5.60 26.09
CA ASN A 301 -18.30 6.72 25.18
C ASN A 301 -16.79 6.97 24.99
N HIS A 302 -16.01 6.96 26.07
CA HIS A 302 -14.55 7.09 26.00
C HIS A 302 -13.89 5.99 25.14
N VAL A 303 -14.31 4.73 25.31
CA VAL A 303 -13.76 3.60 24.52
C VAL A 303 -14.23 3.65 23.07
N ALA A 304 -15.48 4.07 22.83
CA ALA A 304 -16.04 4.23 21.49
C ALA A 304 -15.32 5.34 20.68
N GLU A 305 -14.99 6.46 21.31
CA GLU A 305 -14.20 7.52 20.69
C GLU A 305 -12.79 7.05 20.31
N ILE A 306 -12.09 6.37 21.24
CA ILE A 306 -10.76 5.78 20.97
C ILE A 306 -10.83 4.80 19.79
N PHE A 307 -11.84 3.93 19.77
CA PHE A 307 -12.05 2.99 18.67
C PHE A 307 -12.32 3.70 17.34
N ASN A 308 -13.13 4.76 17.34
CA ASN A 308 -13.41 5.52 16.13
C ASN A 308 -12.13 6.17 15.58
N ILE A 309 -11.30 6.77 16.44
CA ILE A 309 -9.98 7.32 16.06
C ILE A 309 -9.07 6.22 15.51
N TRP A 310 -8.97 5.07 16.21
CA TRP A 310 -8.18 3.93 15.77
C TRP A 310 -8.62 3.38 14.40
N SER A 311 -9.92 3.35 14.13
CA SER A 311 -10.45 2.90 12.83
C SER A 311 -10.19 3.89 11.68
N LYS A 312 -9.97 5.17 11.99
CA LYS A 312 -9.72 6.25 11.02
C LYS A 312 -8.24 6.52 10.77
N SER A 313 -7.40 6.47 11.82
CA SER A 313 -5.96 6.73 11.75
C SER A 313 -5.21 5.52 11.20
N GLN A 314 -4.37 5.74 10.17
CA GLN A 314 -3.52 4.68 9.63
C GLN A 314 -2.31 4.40 10.52
N TYR A 315 -1.77 5.43 11.19
CA TYR A 315 -0.62 5.28 12.08
C TYR A 315 -1.00 4.51 13.34
N PHE A 316 -2.15 4.83 13.95
CA PHE A 316 -2.58 4.16 15.16
C PHE A 316 -2.82 2.66 14.92
N LEU A 317 -3.52 2.30 13.84
CA LEU A 317 -3.75 0.89 13.48
C LEU A 317 -2.44 0.16 13.18
N LYS A 318 -1.51 0.79 12.46
CA LYS A 318 -0.20 0.21 12.14
C LYS A 318 0.68 0.02 13.38
N GLU A 319 0.75 1.02 14.26
CA GLU A 319 1.56 0.93 15.47
C GLU A 319 1.01 -0.05 16.50
N GLU A 320 -0.30 -0.25 16.55
CA GLU A 320 -0.87 -1.36 17.34
C GLU A 320 -0.32 -2.72 16.87
N GLN A 321 -0.34 -2.97 15.56
CA GLN A 321 0.15 -4.23 14.99
C GLN A 321 1.66 -4.39 15.20
N ASN A 322 2.44 -3.31 15.05
CA ASN A 322 3.86 -3.31 15.34
C ASN A 322 4.13 -3.65 16.82
N PHE A 323 3.38 -3.04 17.74
CA PHE A 323 3.51 -3.29 19.17
C PHE A 323 3.19 -4.74 19.56
N ILE A 324 2.10 -5.31 19.03
CA ILE A 324 1.73 -6.73 19.22
C ILE A 324 2.85 -7.63 18.71
N SER A 325 3.39 -7.34 17.51
CA SER A 325 4.43 -8.17 16.91
C SER A 325 5.76 -8.08 17.64
N ALA A 326 6.19 -6.87 18.04
CA ALA A 326 7.46 -6.63 18.72
C ALA A 326 7.51 -7.26 20.12
N ASN A 327 6.38 -7.27 20.84
CA ASN A 327 6.28 -7.84 22.18
C ASN A 327 5.74 -9.28 22.18
N GLU A 328 5.53 -9.89 21.01
CA GLU A 328 4.93 -11.22 20.84
C GLU A 328 3.62 -11.45 21.63
N ILE A 329 2.77 -10.43 21.71
CA ILE A 329 1.56 -10.49 22.53
C ILE A 329 0.53 -11.41 21.88
N ASP A 330 -0.04 -12.32 22.69
CA ASP A 330 -1.24 -13.07 22.33
C ASP A 330 -2.46 -12.41 22.99
N ASN A 331 -3.21 -11.65 22.19
CA ASN A 331 -4.40 -10.94 22.68
C ASN A 331 -5.43 -11.88 23.31
N MET A 332 -5.50 -13.15 22.89
CA MET A 332 -6.43 -14.11 23.50
C MET A 332 -6.05 -14.47 24.93
N VAL A 333 -4.74 -14.51 25.24
CA VAL A 333 -4.25 -14.74 26.62
C VAL A 333 -4.64 -13.57 27.52
N LEU A 334 -4.55 -12.34 27.00
CA LEU A 334 -4.95 -11.14 27.73
C LEU A 334 -6.47 -11.01 27.87
N ILE A 335 -7.27 -11.49 26.91
CA ILE A 335 -8.73 -11.40 26.96
C ILE A 335 -9.34 -12.53 27.80
N MET A 336 -8.81 -13.76 27.73
CA MET A 336 -9.32 -14.93 28.45
C MET A 336 -8.21 -15.73 29.17
N PRO A 337 -7.64 -15.21 30.27
CA PRO A 337 -6.56 -15.89 30.99
C PRO A 337 -6.95 -17.29 31.51
N THR A 338 -8.23 -17.49 31.82
CA THR A 338 -8.77 -18.68 32.49
C THR A 338 -8.99 -19.88 31.56
N ALA A 339 -9.12 -19.67 30.24
CA ALA A 339 -9.37 -20.75 29.28
C ALA A 339 -8.16 -21.70 29.12
N THR A 340 -6.96 -21.21 29.41
CA THR A 340 -5.69 -21.95 29.38
C THR A 340 -5.32 -22.62 30.71
N ARG A 341 -6.04 -22.36 31.81
CA ARG A 341 -5.80 -22.94 33.15
C ARG A 341 -6.66 -24.18 33.45
N ARG A 342 -7.04 -24.99 32.45
CA ARG A 342 -7.34 -26.41 32.75
C ARG A 342 -6.02 -27.11 32.99
N VAL A 343 -5.61 -27.12 34.27
CA VAL A 343 -4.60 -28.03 34.81
C VAL A 343 -5.02 -29.42 34.40
N THR A 344 -4.42 -29.94 33.33
CA THR A 344 -4.44 -31.37 33.06
C THR A 344 -3.59 -31.95 34.17
N ALA A 345 -4.27 -32.45 35.21
CA ALA A 345 -3.66 -33.35 36.17
C ALA A 345 -2.98 -34.44 35.35
N VAL A 346 -1.65 -34.45 35.42
CA VAL A 346 -0.83 -35.50 34.85
C VAL A 346 -1.07 -36.70 35.75
N VAL A 347 -2.12 -37.47 35.44
CA VAL A 347 -2.26 -38.82 35.97
C VAL A 347 -1.35 -39.68 35.11
N ASP A 348 -0.18 -39.95 35.67
CA ASP A 348 0.84 -40.80 35.09
C ASP A 348 0.31 -42.24 34.90
N GLY A 349 0.66 -42.87 33.79
CA GLY A 349 0.34 -44.28 33.53
C GLY A 349 -0.33 -44.58 32.19
N THR A 350 0.38 -44.39 31.08
CA THR A 350 0.51 -45.39 29.97
C THR A 350 1.36 -44.79 28.82
N PRO A 351 2.45 -45.45 28.39
CA PRO A 351 3.26 -44.97 27.28
C PRO A 351 2.63 -45.40 25.95
N GLN A 352 1.92 -44.51 25.27
CA GLN A 352 1.67 -44.67 23.83
C GLN A 352 2.72 -43.94 23.00
N ALA A 353 3.41 -44.76 22.23
CA ALA A 353 4.51 -44.43 21.35
C ALA A 353 4.12 -43.46 20.21
N GLY A 354 5.12 -42.68 19.78
CA GLY A 354 5.28 -42.36 18.37
C GLY A 354 4.47 -41.18 17.83
N GLY A 355 4.63 -39.98 18.40
CA GLY A 355 4.20 -38.74 17.77
C GLY A 355 5.34 -37.72 17.74
N LYS A 356 6.04 -37.59 16.61
CA LYS A 356 6.98 -36.49 16.35
C LYS A 356 6.26 -35.17 16.67
N LYS A 357 6.65 -34.51 17.77
CA LYS A 357 6.30 -33.10 18.02
C LYS A 357 6.88 -32.27 16.88
N LYS A 358 6.09 -32.08 15.83
CA LYS A 358 6.32 -31.06 14.80
C LYS A 358 6.33 -29.73 15.56
N LYS A 359 7.53 -29.20 15.81
CA LYS A 359 7.76 -27.80 16.15
C LYS A 359 7.03 -27.01 15.06
N LYS A 360 5.85 -26.47 15.40
CA LYS A 360 4.95 -25.82 14.44
C LYS A 360 5.71 -24.62 13.91
N HIS A 361 6.18 -24.73 12.67
CA HIS A 361 6.82 -23.66 11.92
C HIS A 361 5.83 -22.48 11.90
N ARG A 362 6.11 -21.44 12.69
CA ARG A 362 5.29 -20.24 12.87
C ARG A 362 5.51 -19.26 11.70
N ASP A 363 5.74 -19.76 10.48
CA ASP A 363 5.77 -18.95 9.24
C ASP A 363 4.53 -19.25 8.39
N LYS A 364 3.38 -19.43 9.03
CA LYS A 364 2.12 -19.30 8.30
C LYS A 364 1.88 -17.80 8.19
N LYS A 365 2.03 -17.24 6.98
CA LYS A 365 1.68 -15.86 6.61
C LYS A 365 0.48 -15.42 7.45
N ARG A 366 0.74 -14.59 8.46
CA ARG A 366 -0.25 -14.15 9.44
C ARG A 366 -1.40 -13.50 8.69
N ASP A 367 -2.60 -13.97 8.97
CA ASP A 367 -3.82 -13.53 8.32
C ASP A 367 -4.17 -12.16 8.91
N LYS A 368 -3.72 -11.08 8.24
CA LYS A 368 -3.82 -9.69 8.75
C LYS A 368 -5.23 -9.36 9.23
N ASP A 369 -6.25 -9.87 8.55
CA ASP A 369 -7.66 -9.62 8.87
C ASP A 369 -8.06 -10.22 10.23
N LYS A 370 -7.51 -11.40 10.58
CA LYS A 370 -7.75 -12.03 11.88
C LYS A 370 -7.03 -11.32 13.02
N GLU A 371 -5.90 -10.68 12.74
CA GLU A 371 -5.15 -9.91 13.74
C GLU A 371 -5.87 -8.60 14.11
N VAL A 372 -6.48 -7.93 13.13
CA VAL A 372 -7.32 -6.75 13.37
C VAL A 372 -8.56 -7.13 14.19
N GLN A 373 -9.22 -8.26 13.88
CA GLN A 373 -10.37 -8.74 14.66
C GLN A 373 -10.02 -9.08 16.12
N ALA A 374 -8.78 -9.52 16.36
CA ALA A 374 -8.28 -9.85 17.69
C ALA A 374 -7.71 -8.64 18.45
N SER A 375 -7.75 -7.42 17.90
CA SER A 375 -7.28 -6.19 18.56
C SER A 375 -7.96 -5.97 19.92
N LEU A 376 -7.21 -5.46 20.89
CA LEU A 376 -7.78 -5.08 22.20
C LEU A 376 -8.77 -3.92 22.09
N MET A 377 -8.62 -3.03 21.09
CA MET A 377 -9.58 -1.95 20.82
C MET A 377 -10.96 -2.53 20.49
N VAL A 378 -10.97 -3.52 19.58
CA VAL A 378 -12.17 -4.24 19.16
C VAL A 378 -12.74 -5.05 20.32
N ALA A 379 -11.89 -5.78 21.05
CA ALA A 379 -12.33 -6.63 22.16
C ALA A 379 -12.96 -5.82 23.30
N CYS A 380 -12.33 -4.74 23.73
CA CYS A 380 -12.84 -3.87 24.80
C CYS A 380 -14.17 -3.23 24.41
N LEU A 381 -14.25 -2.69 23.18
CA LEU A 381 -15.49 -2.12 22.67
C LEU A 381 -16.61 -3.15 22.58
N LYS A 382 -16.36 -4.35 22.04
CA LYS A 382 -17.37 -5.43 21.93
C LYS A 382 -17.93 -5.85 23.29
N ARG A 383 -17.12 -5.80 24.37
CA ARG A 383 -17.60 -6.09 25.74
C ARG A 383 -18.50 -5.00 26.32
N LEU A 384 -18.22 -3.74 26.00
CA LEU A 384 -18.99 -2.57 26.43
C LEU A 384 -20.20 -2.26 25.52
N LEU A 385 -20.22 -2.76 24.29
CA LEU A 385 -21.29 -2.50 23.31
C LEU A 385 -22.72 -2.73 23.83
N PRO A 386 -23.03 -3.77 24.62
CA PRO A 386 -24.36 -3.96 25.21
C PRO A 386 -24.76 -2.83 26.17
N VAL A 387 -23.80 -2.26 26.90
CA VAL A 387 -24.02 -1.11 27.78
C VAL A 387 -24.37 0.11 26.93
N GLY A 388 -23.62 0.34 25.84
CA GLY A 388 -23.91 1.42 24.89
C GLY A 388 -25.26 1.25 24.18
N LEU A 389 -25.68 0.03 23.83
CA LEU A 389 -27.00 -0.21 23.22
C LEU A 389 -28.15 0.02 24.21
N ASN A 390 -27.92 -0.21 25.51
CA ASN A 390 -28.91 0.03 26.56
C ASN A 390 -29.28 1.53 26.72
N LEU A 391 -28.50 2.43 26.13
CA LEU A 391 -28.77 3.89 26.09
C LEU A 391 -29.97 4.29 25.23
N PHE A 392 -30.40 3.39 24.35
CA PHE A 392 -31.39 3.67 23.32
C PHE A 392 -32.67 2.88 23.59
N ALA A 393 -33.81 3.53 23.47
CA ALA A 393 -35.11 2.84 23.44
C ALA A 393 -35.23 1.98 22.17
N GLY A 394 -36.15 1.01 22.12
CA GLY A 394 -36.24 0.07 20.99
C GLY A 394 -36.37 0.75 19.61
N ARG A 395 -37.16 1.83 19.50
CA ARG A 395 -37.27 2.64 18.27
C ARG A 395 -35.94 3.29 17.88
N GLU A 396 -35.18 3.79 18.85
CA GLU A 396 -33.87 4.40 18.61
C GLU A 396 -32.83 3.35 18.23
N GLN A 397 -32.89 2.14 18.80
CA GLN A 397 -32.03 1.02 18.41
C GLN A 397 -32.28 0.56 16.97
N GLU A 398 -33.55 0.50 16.55
CA GLU A 398 -33.89 0.25 15.14
C GLU A 398 -33.31 1.35 14.24
N LEU A 399 -33.48 2.62 14.61
CA LEU A 399 -32.93 3.75 13.86
C LEU A 399 -31.40 3.70 13.75
N VAL A 400 -30.69 3.27 14.81
CA VAL A 400 -29.25 3.00 14.78
C VAL A 400 -28.89 1.95 13.71
N GLN A 401 -29.67 0.86 13.58
CA GLN A 401 -29.44 -0.13 12.53
C GLN A 401 -29.69 0.44 11.13
N HIS A 402 -30.73 1.24 10.94
CA HIS A 402 -30.99 1.90 9.66
C HIS A 402 -29.88 2.88 9.27
N CYS A 403 -29.35 3.64 10.23
CA CYS A 403 -28.21 4.53 10.02
C CYS A 403 -26.94 3.75 9.67
N LYS A 404 -26.66 2.62 10.36
CA LYS A 404 -25.57 1.70 10.03
C LYS A 404 -25.69 1.14 8.60
N ASP A 405 -26.88 0.69 8.19
CA ASP A 405 -27.11 0.16 6.84
C ASP A 405 -26.93 1.23 5.75
N ARG A 406 -27.25 2.50 6.06
CA ARG A 406 -26.91 3.62 5.18
C ARG A 406 -25.40 3.79 5.07
N PHE A 407 -24.64 3.77 6.18
CA PHE A 407 -23.17 3.83 6.11
C PHE A 407 -22.58 2.69 5.25
N LEU A 408 -23.13 1.48 5.32
CA LEU A 408 -22.72 0.35 4.47
C LEU A 408 -23.00 0.61 2.97
N LYS A 409 -24.16 1.17 2.63
CA LYS A 409 -24.51 1.56 1.25
C LYS A 409 -23.61 2.70 0.72
N VAL A 410 -23.25 3.64 1.58
CA VAL A 410 -22.32 4.75 1.27
C VAL A 410 -20.94 4.22 0.90
N GLY A 411 -20.45 3.22 1.64
CA GLY A 411 -19.16 2.59 1.37
C GLY A 411 -19.06 1.85 0.01
N THR A 412 -20.17 1.60 -0.67
CA THR A 412 -20.19 0.79 -1.91
C THR A 412 -20.46 1.57 -3.20
N LEU A 413 -21.28 2.64 -3.21
CA LEU A 413 -21.79 3.19 -4.49
C LEU A 413 -21.98 4.73 -4.57
N LYS A 414 -21.97 5.51 -3.48
CA LYS A 414 -22.12 6.98 -3.51
C LYS A 414 -21.53 7.63 -2.25
N LYS A 415 -20.72 8.68 -2.41
CA LYS A 415 -20.26 9.53 -1.29
C LYS A 415 -21.44 10.36 -0.77
N MET A 416 -22.24 9.83 0.15
CA MET A 416 -23.13 10.64 1.00
C MET A 416 -22.35 11.08 2.24
N SER A 417 -22.59 12.29 2.72
CA SER A 417 -21.84 12.90 3.83
C SER A 417 -22.33 12.40 5.19
N GLU A 418 -21.53 12.55 6.27
CA GLU A 418 -22.00 12.26 7.63
C GLU A 418 -23.23 13.13 8.02
N GLN A 419 -23.36 14.31 7.41
CA GLN A 419 -24.50 15.21 7.55
C GLN A 419 -25.80 14.61 7.00
N ASP A 420 -25.74 13.91 5.86
CA ASP A 420 -26.92 13.30 5.24
C ASP A 420 -27.54 12.20 6.13
N VAL A 421 -26.69 11.48 6.88
CA VAL A 421 -27.13 10.44 7.83
C VAL A 421 -27.73 11.07 9.09
N ALA A 422 -27.16 12.18 9.57
CA ALA A 422 -27.71 12.94 10.70
C ALA A 422 -29.09 13.55 10.35
N GLU A 423 -29.23 14.12 9.16
CA GLU A 423 -30.52 14.65 8.68
C GLU A 423 -31.58 13.55 8.55
N PHE A 424 -31.18 12.36 8.07
CA PHE A 424 -32.06 11.20 8.04
C PHE A 424 -32.55 10.80 9.44
N ALA A 425 -31.65 10.69 10.41
CA ALA A 425 -32.02 10.37 11.79
C ALA A 425 -32.97 11.42 12.37
N LYS A 426 -32.69 12.72 12.14
CA LYS A 426 -33.55 13.84 12.58
C LYS A 426 -34.94 13.78 11.95
N THR A 427 -35.03 13.43 10.66
CA THR A 427 -36.30 13.27 9.95
C THR A 427 -37.11 12.08 10.50
N GLN A 428 -36.46 10.96 10.80
CA GLN A 428 -37.14 9.76 11.33
C GLN A 428 -37.61 9.91 12.79
N LEU A 429 -36.91 10.72 13.59
CA LEU A 429 -37.34 11.02 14.97
C LEU A 429 -38.51 12.01 15.02
N THR A 430 -38.68 12.86 14.00
CA THR A 430 -39.73 13.89 13.95
C THR A 430 -41.03 13.41 13.28
N LEU A 431 -40.99 12.30 12.54
CA LEU A 431 -42.19 11.70 11.94
C LEU A 431 -43.10 11.03 13.01
N PRO A 432 -44.43 11.25 12.97
CA PRO A 432 -45.39 10.57 13.84
C PRO A 432 -45.41 9.05 13.58
N ASP A 433 -45.59 8.25 14.63
CA ASP A 433 -45.68 6.79 14.53
C ASP A 433 -46.79 6.36 13.55
N LYS A 434 -46.41 5.75 12.42
CA LYS A 434 -47.31 4.90 11.65
C LYS A 434 -47.07 3.47 12.10
N ILE A 435 -47.79 3.05 13.15
CA ILE A 435 -47.89 1.63 13.47
C ILE A 435 -48.81 1.03 12.40
N ASP A 436 -48.25 0.19 11.52
CA ASP A 436 -49.06 -0.55 10.55
C ASP A 436 -49.87 -1.61 11.32
N PRO A 437 -51.22 -1.55 11.33
CA PRO A 437 -52.05 -2.51 12.05
C PRO A 437 -51.95 -3.95 11.51
N ALA A 438 -51.34 -4.13 10.33
CA ALA A 438 -51.15 -5.43 9.69
C ALA A 438 -49.83 -6.13 10.10
N ASP A 439 -48.96 -5.47 10.87
CA ASP A 439 -47.67 -6.04 11.31
C ASP A 439 -47.83 -7.03 12.48
N GLU A 440 -47.45 -8.29 12.27
CA GLU A 440 -47.49 -9.37 13.28
C GLU A 440 -46.61 -9.06 14.51
N MET A 441 -45.63 -8.16 14.40
CA MET A 441 -44.74 -7.72 15.48
C MET A 441 -45.15 -6.38 16.13
N SER A 442 -46.34 -5.85 15.80
CA SER A 442 -46.88 -4.60 16.38
C SER A 442 -46.93 -4.58 17.92
N TRP A 443 -47.15 -5.73 18.56
CA TRP A 443 -47.10 -5.86 20.02
C TRP A 443 -45.68 -5.68 20.59
N GLN A 444 -44.61 -6.02 19.85
CA GLN A 444 -43.22 -5.75 20.23
C GLN A 444 -42.91 -4.26 20.14
N HIS A 445 -43.32 -3.59 19.07
CA HIS A 445 -43.17 -2.13 18.95
C HIS A 445 -43.88 -1.38 20.10
N TYR A 446 -45.09 -1.83 20.48
CA TYR A 446 -45.80 -1.30 21.63
C TYR A 446 -45.09 -1.63 22.97
N LEU A 447 -44.54 -2.84 23.12
CA LEU A 447 -43.80 -3.24 24.32
C LEU A 447 -42.50 -2.43 24.49
N TYR A 448 -41.72 -2.27 23.42
CA TYR A 448 -40.45 -1.53 23.42
C TYR A 448 -40.63 -0.02 23.59
N SER A 449 -41.74 0.54 23.08
CA SER A 449 -42.22 1.89 23.40
C SER A 449 -42.49 2.06 24.91
N LYS A 450 -42.94 1.00 25.59
CA LYS A 450 -43.30 1.00 27.02
C LYS A 450 -42.18 0.56 27.97
N LEU A 451 -41.18 -0.18 27.47
CA LEU A 451 -40.04 -0.74 28.21
C LEU A 451 -38.80 0.16 28.21
N GLY A 452 -38.69 1.11 27.27
CA GLY A 452 -37.69 2.17 27.33
C GLY A 452 -37.88 2.97 28.61
N SER A 453 -36.95 2.83 29.56
CA SER A 453 -37.02 3.46 30.87
C SER A 453 -37.37 4.95 30.73
N LYS A 454 -38.33 5.40 31.54
CA LYS A 454 -38.56 6.82 31.83
C LYS A 454 -37.23 7.44 32.28
N SER A 455 -36.49 8.04 31.35
CA SER A 455 -35.40 8.92 31.74
C SER A 455 -36.00 10.04 32.56
N LYS A 456 -35.66 10.03 33.86
CA LYS A 456 -35.96 11.10 34.80
C LYS A 456 -35.13 12.32 34.41
N THR A 457 -35.52 13.03 33.37
CA THR A 457 -35.35 14.48 33.34
C THR A 457 -36.60 15.08 33.98
N ASN A 458 -36.53 15.28 35.30
CA ASN A 458 -37.32 16.31 35.96
C ASN A 458 -36.91 17.66 35.33
N ILE A 459 -37.51 18.02 34.20
CA ILE A 459 -37.44 19.37 33.66
C ILE A 459 -38.86 19.86 33.53
N THR A 460 -39.27 20.53 34.60
CA THR A 460 -40.31 21.54 34.58
C THR A 460 -40.08 22.50 33.40
N VAL A 461 -41.12 22.67 32.58
CA VAL A 461 -41.28 23.63 31.45
C VAL A 461 -40.77 23.14 30.07
N GLU A 462 -41.70 22.58 29.28
CA GLU A 462 -41.52 22.27 27.86
C GLU A 462 -41.61 23.55 26.99
N THR A 463 -40.46 24.09 26.57
CA THR A 463 -40.36 25.04 25.46
C THR A 463 -39.91 24.33 24.18
N ALA A 464 -40.36 24.78 23.01
CA ALA A 464 -40.04 24.16 21.71
C ALA A 464 -38.52 24.08 21.42
N GLU A 465 -37.74 25.03 21.94
CA GLU A 465 -36.28 25.06 21.84
C GLU A 465 -35.60 23.92 22.62
N ASN A 466 -36.10 23.57 23.81
CA ASN A 466 -35.56 22.47 24.60
C ASN A 466 -35.85 21.12 23.94
N LYS A 467 -37.01 20.97 23.31
CA LYS A 467 -37.36 19.77 22.53
C LYS A 467 -36.46 19.59 21.31
N ALA A 468 -36.12 20.67 20.61
CA ALA A 468 -35.21 20.62 19.46
C ALA A 468 -33.79 20.18 19.89
N LYS A 469 -33.27 20.71 21.00
CA LYS A 469 -31.97 20.31 21.55
C LYS A 469 -31.92 18.82 21.94
N ILE A 470 -32.95 18.33 22.63
CA ILE A 470 -33.04 16.91 23.01
C ILE A 470 -33.03 16.00 21.77
N ILE A 471 -33.72 16.41 20.69
CA ILE A 471 -33.72 15.66 19.43
C ILE A 471 -32.33 15.67 18.80
N ASP A 472 -31.67 16.83 18.74
CA ASP A 472 -30.33 16.95 18.15
C ASP A 472 -29.28 16.12 18.92
N ASP A 473 -29.28 16.17 20.26
CA ASP A 473 -28.40 15.35 21.10
C ASP A 473 -28.67 13.84 20.91
N THR A 474 -29.94 13.47 20.67
CA THR A 474 -30.33 12.07 20.42
C THR A 474 -29.88 11.61 19.03
N VAL A 475 -29.98 12.49 18.03
CA VAL A 475 -29.44 12.25 16.68
C VAL A 475 -27.93 12.03 16.73
N GLU A 476 -27.20 12.88 17.46
CA GLU A 476 -25.75 12.76 17.60
C GLU A 476 -25.36 11.40 18.22
N ARG A 477 -26.01 11.00 19.31
CA ARG A 477 -25.79 9.68 19.94
C ARG A 477 -26.10 8.53 18.99
N ILE A 478 -27.21 8.60 18.24
CA ILE A 478 -27.58 7.56 17.26
C ILE A 478 -26.53 7.45 16.15
N VAL A 479 -26.08 8.58 15.60
CA VAL A 479 -25.05 8.61 14.56
C VAL A 479 -23.72 8.06 15.09
N ALA A 480 -23.31 8.45 16.31
CA ALA A 480 -22.10 7.94 16.95
C ALA A 480 -22.14 6.41 17.14
N MET A 481 -23.23 5.87 17.68
CA MET A 481 -23.42 4.42 17.82
C MET A 481 -23.44 3.70 16.46
N SER A 482 -24.09 4.30 15.47
CA SER A 482 -24.15 3.75 14.11
C SER A 482 -22.77 3.67 13.45
N LYS A 483 -21.91 4.68 13.65
CA LYS A 483 -20.51 4.68 13.20
C LYS A 483 -19.70 3.56 13.85
N VAL A 484 -19.87 3.35 15.15
CA VAL A 484 -19.21 2.27 15.89
C VAL A 484 -19.63 0.90 15.34
N LEU A 485 -20.93 0.65 15.16
CA LEU A 485 -21.43 -0.59 14.59
C LEU A 485 -20.99 -0.80 13.13
N PHE A 486 -20.94 0.28 12.35
CA PHE A 486 -20.37 0.25 11.00
C PHE A 486 -18.89 -0.16 11.03
N GLY A 487 -18.07 0.49 11.87
CA GLY A 487 -16.66 0.17 12.02
C GLY A 487 -16.43 -1.29 12.43
N LEU A 488 -17.19 -1.80 13.41
CA LEU A 488 -17.14 -3.21 13.79
C LEU A 488 -17.56 -4.15 12.64
N HIS A 489 -18.60 -3.79 11.88
CA HIS A 489 -19.05 -4.58 10.74
C HIS A 489 -17.97 -4.67 9.65
N MET A 490 -17.27 -3.56 9.38
CA MET A 490 -16.16 -3.52 8.41
C MET A 490 -15.00 -4.44 8.81
N ILE A 491 -14.72 -4.55 10.10
CA ILE A 491 -13.66 -5.42 10.66
C ILE A 491 -14.08 -6.90 10.63
N ASP A 492 -15.34 -7.21 10.94
CA ASP A 492 -15.85 -8.59 10.97
C ASP A 492 -16.09 -9.15 9.55
N HIS A 493 -16.31 -8.30 8.54
CA HIS A 493 -16.61 -8.68 7.15
C HIS A 493 -15.64 -8.08 6.10
N PRO A 494 -14.34 -8.39 6.16
CA PRO A 494 -13.33 -7.83 5.25
C PRO A 494 -13.58 -8.19 3.77
N GLN A 495 -14.31 -9.26 3.47
CA GLN A 495 -14.67 -9.65 2.10
C GLN A 495 -15.55 -8.60 1.40
N GLN A 496 -16.33 -7.80 2.13
CA GLN A 496 -17.09 -6.69 1.51
C GLN A 496 -16.17 -5.51 1.13
N MET A 497 -15.05 -5.32 1.84
CA MET A 497 -13.98 -4.39 1.43
C MET A 497 -13.22 -4.89 0.20
N SER A 498 -13.14 -6.22 0.00
CA SER A 498 -12.41 -6.85 -1.11
C SER A 498 -13.02 -6.62 -2.50
N LYS A 499 -14.18 -5.97 -2.63
CA LYS A 499 -14.61 -5.43 -3.93
C LYS A 499 -13.69 -4.28 -4.42
N ASN A 500 -12.94 -3.67 -3.51
CA ASN A 500 -11.81 -2.77 -3.80
C ASN A 500 -10.46 -3.50 -3.73
N VAL A 501 -10.41 -4.80 -4.08
CA VAL A 501 -9.13 -5.48 -4.34
C VAL A 501 -8.38 -4.65 -5.38
N TYR A 502 -7.18 -4.20 -5.02
CA TYR A 502 -6.17 -3.71 -5.95
C TYR A 502 -6.12 -4.69 -7.12
N ARG A 503 -6.74 -4.34 -8.24
CA ARG A 503 -6.58 -5.09 -9.47
C ARG A 503 -5.10 -4.96 -9.80
N SER A 504 -4.41 -6.10 -9.86
CA SER A 504 -3.03 -6.14 -10.28
C SER A 504 -2.92 -5.44 -11.64
N VAL A 505 -2.32 -4.25 -11.66
CA VAL A 505 -2.06 -3.46 -12.88
C VAL A 505 -1.07 -4.18 -13.82
N VAL A 506 -0.45 -5.26 -13.35
CA VAL A 506 0.52 -6.07 -14.09
C VAL A 506 -0.09 -7.41 -14.51
N SER A 507 -0.09 -7.68 -15.81
CA SER A 507 -0.54 -8.95 -16.40
C SER A 507 0.34 -10.13 -15.94
N ILE A 508 -0.21 -11.35 -15.96
CA ILE A 508 0.54 -12.57 -15.58
C ILE A 508 1.76 -12.77 -16.50
N GLN A 509 1.63 -12.43 -17.78
CA GLN A 509 2.72 -12.55 -18.74
C GLN A 509 3.82 -11.50 -18.48
N ARG A 510 3.44 -10.25 -18.15
CA ARG A 510 4.40 -9.23 -17.72
C ARG A 510 5.15 -9.61 -16.44
N LYS A 511 4.48 -10.26 -15.48
CA LYS A 511 5.15 -10.85 -14.30
C LYS A 511 6.16 -11.94 -14.68
N ARG A 512 5.83 -12.80 -15.64
CA ARG A 512 6.76 -13.82 -16.16
C ARG A 512 7.96 -13.18 -16.88
N ALA A 513 7.74 -12.12 -17.64
CA ALA A 513 8.82 -11.36 -18.30
C ALA A 513 9.77 -10.74 -17.27
N VAL A 514 9.24 -10.08 -16.22
CA VAL A 514 10.07 -9.54 -15.11
C VAL A 514 10.88 -10.64 -14.42
N ILE A 515 10.29 -11.81 -14.18
CA ILE A 515 11.01 -12.96 -13.62
C ILE A 515 12.10 -13.46 -14.59
N ALA A 516 11.85 -13.42 -15.90
CA ALA A 516 12.85 -13.77 -16.91
C ALA A 516 14.01 -12.77 -16.95
N CYS A 517 13.76 -11.47 -16.72
CA CYS A 517 14.82 -10.46 -16.59
C CYS A 517 15.78 -10.78 -15.44
N PHE A 518 15.27 -11.20 -14.28
CA PHE A 518 16.12 -11.65 -13.16
C PHE A 518 16.92 -12.93 -13.46
N ARG A 519 16.49 -13.72 -14.45
CA ARG A 519 17.19 -14.92 -14.92
C ARG A 519 18.12 -14.66 -16.09
N GLN A 520 18.15 -13.43 -16.63
CA GLN A 520 19.02 -13.14 -17.76
C GLN A 520 20.48 -13.23 -17.35
N THR A 521 21.24 -13.87 -18.23
CA THR A 521 22.67 -14.05 -18.11
C THR A 521 23.37 -12.72 -18.36
N SER A 522 24.28 -12.33 -17.48
CA SER A 522 25.05 -11.10 -17.64
C SER A 522 25.90 -11.13 -18.90
N LEU A 523 26.14 -9.96 -19.52
CA LEU A 523 26.92 -9.86 -20.76
C LEU A 523 28.31 -10.53 -20.64
N HIS A 524 28.97 -10.37 -19.48
CA HIS A 524 30.29 -10.95 -19.22
C HIS A 524 30.30 -12.49 -19.08
N SER A 525 29.14 -13.10 -18.86
CA SER A 525 29.00 -14.57 -18.75
C SER A 525 28.48 -15.21 -20.05
N LEU A 526 28.22 -14.41 -21.10
CA LEU A 526 27.85 -14.93 -22.40
C LEU A 526 29.04 -15.58 -23.12
N PRO A 527 28.82 -16.64 -23.92
CA PRO A 527 29.85 -17.16 -24.82
C PRO A 527 30.34 -16.09 -25.79
N ARG A 528 31.66 -16.04 -26.03
CA ARG A 528 32.31 -15.00 -26.87
C ARG A 528 31.62 -14.81 -28.23
N HIS A 529 31.26 -15.89 -28.92
CA HIS A 529 30.61 -15.80 -30.23
C HIS A 529 29.23 -15.12 -30.19
N ARG A 530 28.45 -15.32 -29.11
CA ARG A 530 27.14 -14.64 -28.96
C ARG A 530 27.31 -13.15 -28.71
N ALA A 531 28.27 -12.78 -27.86
CA ALA A 531 28.58 -11.37 -27.62
C ALA A 531 29.05 -10.67 -28.90
N CYS A 532 29.91 -11.33 -29.70
CA CYS A 532 30.34 -10.80 -31.00
C CYS A 532 29.16 -10.61 -31.98
N ASN A 533 28.20 -11.54 -32.03
CA ASN A 533 27.05 -11.40 -32.91
C ASN A 533 26.12 -10.24 -32.50
N ILE A 534 25.87 -10.08 -31.20
CA ILE A 534 25.08 -8.94 -30.69
C ILE A 534 25.80 -7.64 -31.04
N PHE A 535 27.11 -7.56 -30.78
CA PHE A 535 27.91 -6.39 -31.12
C PHE A 535 27.89 -6.09 -32.62
N ALA A 536 28.10 -7.09 -33.48
CA ALA A 536 28.12 -6.88 -34.93
C ALA A 536 26.78 -6.38 -35.47
N ARG A 537 25.65 -6.93 -34.98
CA ARG A 537 24.31 -6.45 -35.36
C ARG A 537 24.10 -5.00 -34.94
N THR A 538 24.36 -4.69 -33.67
CA THR A 538 24.17 -3.33 -33.14
C THR A 538 25.13 -2.31 -33.75
N TYR A 539 26.36 -2.71 -34.07
CA TYR A 539 27.32 -1.85 -34.76
C TYR A 539 26.89 -1.58 -36.20
N TYR A 540 26.36 -2.60 -36.90
CA TYR A 540 25.82 -2.40 -38.24
C TYR A 540 24.62 -1.43 -38.23
N GLU A 541 23.61 -1.69 -37.38
CA GLU A 541 22.37 -0.90 -37.31
C GLU A 541 22.60 0.55 -36.84
N LEU A 542 23.48 0.78 -35.85
CA LEU A 542 23.66 2.12 -35.25
C LEU A 542 24.83 2.92 -35.80
N TRP A 543 25.80 2.29 -36.47
CA TRP A 543 27.00 2.99 -36.94
C TRP A 543 27.20 2.90 -38.45
N LEU A 544 26.89 1.78 -39.08
CA LEU A 544 27.17 1.60 -40.51
C LEU A 544 25.99 2.00 -41.41
N GLU A 545 24.75 1.87 -40.95
CA GLU A 545 23.57 2.27 -41.74
C GLU A 545 23.43 3.79 -41.89
N GLU A 546 23.84 4.57 -40.88
CA GLU A 546 23.76 6.04 -40.89
C GLU A 546 25.00 6.72 -41.53
N GLU A 547 26.08 5.99 -41.80
CA GLU A 547 27.31 6.57 -42.34
C GLU A 547 27.13 6.94 -43.82
N ASN A 548 27.30 8.23 -44.17
CA ASN A 548 27.31 8.64 -45.57
C ASN A 548 28.59 8.12 -46.26
N VAL A 549 28.40 7.19 -47.20
CA VAL A 549 29.49 6.52 -47.94
C VAL A 549 29.98 7.33 -49.16
N GLY A 550 29.59 8.60 -49.30
CA GLY A 550 29.99 9.46 -50.43
C GLY A 550 29.26 9.13 -51.73
N GLN A 551 27.97 8.85 -51.64
CA GLN A 551 27.14 8.42 -52.77
C GLN A 551 26.96 9.53 -53.82
N GLU A 552 27.03 10.79 -53.39
CA GLU A 552 27.04 11.99 -54.23
C GLU A 552 28.22 12.04 -55.21
N VAL A 553 29.41 11.57 -54.79
CA VAL A 553 30.64 11.58 -55.60
C VAL A 553 30.50 10.66 -56.81
N MET A 554 29.82 9.52 -56.65
CA MET A 554 29.60 8.58 -57.76
C MET A 554 28.76 9.21 -58.88
N ILE A 555 27.76 10.03 -58.54
CA ILE A 555 26.95 10.72 -59.56
C ILE A 555 27.74 11.83 -60.23
N GLU A 556 28.60 12.53 -59.49
CA GLU A 556 29.55 13.52 -60.04
C GLU A 556 30.53 12.88 -61.04
N ASP A 557 31.14 11.75 -60.68
CA ASP A 557 32.08 11.01 -61.56
C ASP A 557 31.44 10.52 -62.86
N LEU A 558 30.17 10.11 -62.81
CA LEU A 558 29.42 9.66 -64.00
C LEU A 558 28.95 10.82 -64.88
N THR A 559 29.05 12.06 -64.39
CA THR A 559 28.54 13.26 -65.06
C THR A 559 29.56 14.40 -65.02
N GLN A 560 29.37 15.38 -64.13
CA GLN A 560 30.26 16.52 -63.85
C GLN A 560 29.94 17.13 -62.48
N SER A 561 30.91 17.78 -61.85
CA SER A 561 30.75 18.53 -60.59
C SER A 561 30.09 19.90 -60.80
N PHE A 562 29.59 20.52 -59.72
CA PHE A 562 29.03 21.89 -59.74
C PHE A 562 30.09 22.93 -60.16
N GLU A 563 31.30 22.81 -59.62
CA GLU A 563 32.41 23.72 -59.90
C GLU A 563 32.85 23.64 -61.37
N ASP A 564 32.95 22.42 -61.92
CA ASP A 564 33.30 22.21 -63.33
C ASP A 564 32.24 22.77 -64.28
N ALA A 565 30.96 22.68 -63.92
CA ALA A 565 29.87 23.20 -64.72
C ALA A 565 29.82 24.74 -64.74
N GLU A 566 30.08 25.38 -63.60
CA GLU A 566 30.20 26.85 -63.53
C GLU A 566 31.44 27.37 -64.26
N LEU A 567 32.56 26.64 -64.21
CA LEU A 567 33.76 26.95 -65.00
C LEU A 567 33.50 26.79 -66.51
N LYS A 568 32.83 25.72 -66.94
CA LYS A 568 32.49 25.49 -68.37
C LYS A 568 31.47 26.48 -68.92
N LYS A 569 30.58 27.06 -68.11
CA LYS A 569 29.69 28.15 -68.56
C LYS A 569 30.46 29.40 -69.04
N SER A 570 31.74 29.54 -68.67
CA SER A 570 32.60 30.65 -69.10
C SER A 570 33.32 30.42 -70.45
N ASP A 571 33.45 29.16 -70.90
CA ASP A 571 34.04 28.81 -72.20
C ASP A 571 32.97 28.19 -73.10
N GLY A 572 32.41 29.02 -73.97
CA GLY A 572 31.33 28.63 -74.89
C GLY A 572 31.83 27.84 -76.10
N GLU A 573 31.97 26.52 -75.97
CA GLU A 573 32.04 25.60 -77.12
C GLU A 573 31.27 24.30 -76.79
N GLU A 574 30.11 24.11 -77.44
CA GLU A 574 29.37 22.84 -77.43
C GLU A 574 29.87 21.92 -78.54
N GLU A 575 30.65 20.89 -78.21
CA GLU A 575 30.89 19.75 -79.11
C GLU A 575 29.83 18.65 -78.87
N GLY A 576 29.34 18.05 -79.95
CA GLY A 576 28.35 16.96 -79.89
C GLY A 576 28.90 15.71 -79.21
N GLU A 577 28.62 15.57 -77.92
CA GLU A 577 29.11 14.47 -77.08
C GLU A 577 28.25 13.21 -77.15
N LYS A 578 28.92 12.05 -77.04
CA LYS A 578 28.29 10.75 -76.85
C LYS A 578 27.47 10.76 -75.54
N PRO A 579 26.35 10.02 -75.44
CA PRO A 579 25.59 9.95 -74.20
C PRO A 579 26.49 9.50 -73.05
N ASP A 580 26.52 10.28 -71.98
CA ASP A 580 27.31 9.96 -70.81
C ASP A 580 26.83 8.65 -70.14
N PRO A 581 27.66 8.03 -69.28
CA PRO A 581 27.33 6.77 -68.64
C PRO A 581 26.01 6.78 -67.86
N LEU A 582 25.67 7.89 -67.20
CA LEU A 582 24.40 8.01 -66.47
C LEU A 582 23.20 8.02 -67.43
N THR A 583 23.30 8.71 -68.56
CA THR A 583 22.27 8.72 -69.61
C THR A 583 22.01 7.31 -70.17
N GLN A 584 23.07 6.51 -70.36
CA GLN A 584 22.95 5.12 -70.80
C GLN A 584 22.26 4.24 -69.75
N LEU A 585 22.58 4.44 -68.48
CA LEU A 585 21.96 3.74 -67.36
C LEU A 585 20.47 4.06 -67.25
N VAL A 586 20.11 5.35 -67.24
CA VAL A 586 18.71 5.82 -67.21
C VAL A 586 17.94 5.29 -68.41
N THR A 587 18.52 5.33 -69.61
CA THR A 587 17.90 4.77 -70.82
C THR A 587 17.62 3.27 -70.68
N THR A 588 18.52 2.52 -70.03
CA THR A 588 18.34 1.08 -69.80
C THR A 588 17.19 0.81 -68.84
N PHE A 589 17.08 1.55 -67.74
CA PHE A 589 15.95 1.44 -66.81
C PHE A 589 14.63 1.85 -67.47
N CYS A 590 14.61 2.93 -68.25
CA CYS A 590 13.44 3.34 -69.02
C CYS A 590 12.95 2.25 -69.99
N ARG A 591 13.86 1.55 -70.69
CA ARG A 591 13.52 0.40 -71.53
C ARG A 591 12.94 -0.76 -70.72
N GLY A 592 13.49 -1.00 -69.53
CA GLY A 592 12.97 -1.97 -68.57
C GLY A 592 11.51 -1.71 -68.20
N ALA A 593 11.17 -0.47 -67.86
CA ALA A 593 9.81 -0.05 -67.51
C ALA A 593 8.82 -0.07 -68.70
N MET A 594 9.29 0.19 -69.92
CA MET A 594 8.45 0.18 -71.14
C MET A 594 8.24 -1.23 -71.73
N THR A 595 8.91 -2.25 -71.21
CA THR A 595 8.74 -3.61 -71.73
C THR A 595 7.37 -4.17 -71.32
N GLU A 596 6.51 -4.49 -72.30
CA GLU A 596 5.17 -5.01 -72.03
C GLU A 596 5.23 -6.32 -71.23
N ARG A 597 4.65 -6.31 -70.02
CA ARG A 597 4.52 -7.48 -69.14
C ARG A 597 3.07 -7.61 -68.65
N SER A 598 2.62 -8.85 -68.48
CA SER A 598 1.25 -9.16 -68.05
C SER A 598 0.95 -8.75 -66.59
N GLY A 599 1.97 -8.61 -65.73
CA GLY A 599 1.86 -8.17 -64.33
C GLY A 599 2.46 -6.79 -64.07
N ALA A 600 2.56 -6.40 -62.79
CA ALA A 600 3.38 -5.25 -62.38
C ALA A 600 4.88 -5.57 -62.56
N LEU A 601 5.70 -4.53 -62.58
CA LEU A 601 7.15 -4.65 -62.73
C LEU A 601 7.72 -5.46 -61.54
N GLN A 602 8.58 -6.45 -61.82
CA GLN A 602 9.29 -7.20 -60.79
C GLN A 602 10.32 -6.28 -60.12
N GLU A 603 10.55 -6.48 -58.83
CA GLU A 603 11.58 -5.75 -58.09
C GLU A 603 12.94 -5.98 -58.73
N ASP A 604 13.59 -4.87 -59.10
CA ASP A 604 14.94 -4.85 -59.64
C ASP A 604 15.88 -4.24 -58.58
N PRO A 605 16.68 -5.06 -57.88
CA PRO A 605 17.63 -4.57 -56.87
C PRO A 605 18.60 -3.53 -57.43
N LEU A 606 18.98 -3.65 -58.70
CA LEU A 606 19.90 -2.71 -59.34
C LEU A 606 19.25 -1.34 -59.49
N TYR A 607 18.00 -1.31 -59.99
CA TYR A 607 17.23 -0.07 -60.07
C TYR A 607 17.03 0.55 -58.68
N MET A 608 16.65 -0.24 -57.68
CA MET A 608 16.39 0.27 -56.32
C MET A 608 17.64 0.90 -55.69
N SER A 609 18.81 0.27 -55.82
CA SER A 609 20.07 0.85 -55.35
C SER A 609 20.44 2.14 -56.09
N TYR A 610 20.34 2.17 -57.42
CA TYR A 610 20.65 3.38 -58.18
C TYR A 610 19.63 4.49 -57.97
N ALA A 611 18.34 4.18 -57.83
CA ALA A 611 17.31 5.16 -57.52
C ALA A 611 17.57 5.82 -56.16
N HIS A 612 17.97 5.04 -55.15
CA HIS A 612 18.35 5.55 -53.82
C HIS A 612 19.60 6.44 -53.88
N ILE A 613 20.65 6.03 -54.61
CA ILE A 613 21.88 6.82 -54.75
C ILE A 613 21.62 8.12 -55.52
N ILE A 614 20.86 8.07 -56.63
CA ILE A 614 20.51 9.25 -57.41
C ILE A 614 19.66 10.20 -56.56
N ALA A 615 18.73 9.69 -55.75
CA ALA A 615 17.91 10.51 -54.86
C ALA A 615 18.76 11.25 -53.81
N LYS A 616 19.73 10.56 -53.17
CA LYS A 616 20.64 11.18 -52.20
C LYS A 616 21.59 12.21 -52.83
N SER A 617 21.89 12.09 -54.13
CA SER A 617 22.79 13.04 -54.82
C SER A 617 22.25 14.47 -54.98
N CYS A 618 20.96 14.71 -54.70
CA CYS A 618 20.40 16.07 -54.63
C CYS A 618 20.48 16.67 -53.21
N GLY A 619 21.07 15.96 -52.24
CA GLY A 619 21.11 16.30 -50.82
C GLY A 619 19.90 15.74 -50.04
N GLU A 620 20.07 15.56 -48.73
CA GLU A 620 18.97 15.20 -47.82
C GLU A 620 18.14 16.45 -47.50
N GLU A 621 16.82 16.30 -47.25
CA GLU A 621 16.00 17.39 -46.69
C GLU A 621 16.47 17.60 -45.24
N GLU A 622 16.99 18.78 -44.89
CA GLU A 622 16.88 19.20 -43.49
C GLU A 622 15.37 19.33 -43.23
N GLU A 623 14.82 18.50 -42.35
CA GLU A 623 13.41 18.58 -41.98
C GLU A 623 13.10 19.99 -41.46
N GLU A 624 12.53 20.85 -42.32
CA GLU A 624 11.84 22.05 -41.89
C GLU A 624 10.64 21.63 -41.04
N GLY A 625 10.85 21.58 -39.72
CA GLY A 625 9.87 21.88 -38.68
C GLY A 625 8.63 20.98 -38.62
N GLY A 626 8.71 19.92 -37.82
CA GLY A 626 7.54 19.11 -37.49
C GLY A 626 7.73 18.13 -36.32
N GLY A 627 8.28 18.57 -35.19
CA GLY A 627 8.39 17.72 -34.00
C GLY A 627 8.68 18.50 -32.71
N GLU A 628 7.62 18.75 -31.93
CA GLU A 628 7.57 18.87 -30.46
C GLU A 628 8.83 19.36 -29.72
N GLU A 629 9.01 20.68 -29.61
CA GLU A 629 9.69 21.26 -28.44
C GLU A 629 8.63 21.68 -27.42
N GLU A 630 8.40 20.79 -26.44
CA GLU A 630 7.65 21.07 -25.22
C GLU A 630 8.31 22.19 -24.41
N GLU A 631 7.44 22.98 -23.77
CA GLU A 631 7.70 24.02 -22.79
C GLU A 631 8.80 23.65 -21.76
N GLY A 632 9.89 24.41 -21.79
CA GLY A 632 10.89 24.47 -20.72
C GLY A 632 11.39 25.89 -20.53
N GLY A 633 10.66 26.69 -19.75
CA GLY A 633 11.03 28.07 -19.43
C GLY A 633 12.39 28.18 -18.74
N GLY A 634 13.22 29.09 -19.25
CA GLY A 634 14.48 29.53 -18.65
C GLY A 634 15.14 30.62 -19.49
N GLU A 635 14.82 31.87 -19.20
CA GLU A 635 15.54 33.04 -19.74
C GLU A 635 17.00 33.04 -19.28
N ALA A 636 17.95 33.02 -20.21
CA ALA A 636 19.13 33.90 -20.24
C ALA A 636 20.09 33.51 -21.40
N GLU A 637 20.24 34.45 -22.34
CA GLU A 637 21.48 34.78 -23.07
C GLU A 637 22.28 33.64 -23.73
N ALA A 638 21.92 33.33 -24.98
CA ALA A 638 22.87 33.00 -26.04
C ALA A 638 22.31 33.52 -27.37
N GLU A 639 22.82 34.67 -27.80
CA GLU A 639 22.59 35.24 -29.12
C GLU A 639 23.30 34.40 -30.20
N ASP A 640 22.58 34.10 -31.28
CA ASP A 640 23.06 34.04 -32.66
C ASP A 640 24.16 33.01 -33.05
N GLU A 641 23.85 31.72 -33.01
CA GLU A 641 24.53 30.72 -33.86
C GLU A 641 23.51 29.71 -34.39
N GLY A 642 23.12 29.82 -35.66
CA GLY A 642 22.31 28.77 -36.31
C GLY A 642 21.37 29.17 -37.46
N ARG A 643 21.36 30.43 -37.93
CA ARG A 643 20.73 30.76 -39.22
C ARG A 643 21.81 30.88 -40.29
N ALA A 644 21.84 29.92 -41.21
CA ALA A 644 22.63 30.01 -42.44
C ALA A 644 22.46 31.41 -43.07
N SER A 645 23.57 32.04 -43.45
CA SER A 645 23.53 33.38 -44.05
C SER A 645 22.64 33.37 -45.29
N ILE A 646 21.95 34.49 -45.61
CA ILE A 646 21.14 34.61 -46.85
C ILE A 646 21.97 34.19 -48.09
N HIS A 647 23.28 34.44 -48.05
CA HIS A 647 24.19 34.03 -49.12
C HIS A 647 24.41 32.50 -49.19
N GLU A 648 24.44 31.83 -48.04
CA GLU A 648 24.61 30.38 -47.92
C GLU A 648 23.33 29.65 -48.38
N GLN A 649 22.17 30.12 -47.94
CA GLN A 649 20.87 29.58 -48.38
C GLN A 649 20.67 29.71 -49.91
N GLU A 650 21.05 30.85 -50.49
CA GLU A 650 20.98 31.02 -51.95
C GLU A 650 21.99 30.13 -52.68
N MET A 651 23.19 29.91 -52.10
CA MET A 651 24.19 29.00 -52.66
C MET A 651 23.72 27.54 -52.62
N GLU A 652 23.11 27.11 -51.52
CA GLU A 652 22.51 25.76 -51.39
C GLU A 652 21.37 25.55 -52.37
N LYS A 653 20.51 26.56 -52.54
CA LYS A 653 19.45 26.54 -53.54
C LYS A 653 20.01 26.41 -54.96
N GLN A 654 21.07 27.13 -55.30
CA GLN A 654 21.72 27.03 -56.61
C GLN A 654 22.37 25.66 -56.82
N LYS A 655 23.02 25.08 -55.80
CA LYS A 655 23.55 23.72 -55.84
C LYS A 655 22.44 22.69 -56.06
N LEU A 656 21.33 22.80 -55.33
CA LEU A 656 20.16 21.93 -55.50
C LEU A 656 19.62 22.00 -56.93
N LEU A 657 19.38 23.21 -57.45
CA LEU A 657 18.87 23.41 -58.82
C LEU A 657 19.83 22.81 -59.86
N PHE A 658 21.14 22.92 -59.65
CA PHE A 658 22.13 22.29 -60.52
C PHE A 658 22.03 20.76 -60.49
N HIS A 659 22.01 20.15 -59.30
CA HIS A 659 21.91 18.69 -59.17
C HIS A 659 20.61 18.17 -59.79
N GLN A 660 19.49 18.88 -59.59
CA GLN A 660 18.21 18.57 -60.21
C GLN A 660 18.25 18.67 -61.73
N ALA A 661 18.75 19.78 -62.28
CA ALA A 661 18.86 19.99 -63.72
C ALA A 661 19.78 18.93 -64.38
N ARG A 662 20.88 18.58 -63.71
CA ARG A 662 21.82 17.53 -64.15
C ARG A 662 21.13 16.19 -64.35
N LEU A 663 20.23 15.81 -63.44
CA LEU A 663 19.46 14.56 -63.53
C LEU A 663 18.31 14.67 -64.54
N ALA A 664 17.59 15.80 -64.55
CA ALA A 664 16.47 16.02 -65.45
C ALA A 664 16.88 15.98 -66.93
N ASN A 665 18.01 16.62 -67.28
CA ASN A 665 18.56 16.64 -68.64
C ASN A 665 18.90 15.24 -69.18
N ARG A 666 19.06 14.25 -68.29
CA ARG A 666 19.41 12.86 -68.62
C ARG A 666 18.22 11.91 -68.61
N GLY A 667 17.01 12.45 -68.46
CA GLY A 667 15.75 11.67 -68.52
C GLY A 667 15.33 11.01 -67.21
N VAL A 668 15.92 11.39 -66.07
CA VAL A 668 15.54 10.82 -64.75
C VAL A 668 14.09 11.12 -64.39
N ALA A 669 13.60 12.32 -64.72
CA ALA A 669 12.20 12.70 -64.48
C ALA A 669 11.21 11.83 -65.27
N GLU A 670 11.54 11.49 -66.52
CA GLU A 670 10.76 10.57 -67.34
C GLU A 670 10.80 9.14 -66.80
N MET A 671 11.98 8.71 -66.33
CA MET A 671 12.19 7.39 -65.73
C MET A 671 11.26 7.19 -64.53
N VAL A 672 11.13 8.20 -63.65
CA VAL A 672 10.22 8.17 -62.48
C VAL A 672 8.77 7.95 -62.93
N LEU A 673 8.28 8.72 -63.91
CA LEU A 673 6.92 8.58 -64.42
C LEU A 673 6.64 7.18 -64.98
N LEU A 674 7.58 6.63 -65.75
CA LEU A 674 7.44 5.32 -66.39
C LEU A 674 7.40 4.18 -65.37
N HIS A 675 8.21 4.24 -64.31
CA HIS A 675 8.21 3.22 -63.26
C HIS A 675 6.94 3.28 -62.40
N ILE A 676 6.41 4.48 -62.12
CA ILE A 676 5.09 4.63 -61.48
C ILE A 676 3.99 4.07 -62.40
N SER A 677 4.01 4.38 -63.69
CA SER A 677 3.05 3.85 -64.67
C SER A 677 3.09 2.32 -64.73
N ALA A 678 4.29 1.73 -64.78
CA ALA A 678 4.51 0.28 -64.82
C ALA A 678 4.13 -0.48 -63.54
N SER A 679 3.92 0.23 -62.41
CA SER A 679 3.48 -0.38 -61.14
C SER A 679 2.03 -0.89 -61.17
N LYS A 680 1.19 -0.36 -62.07
CA LYS A 680 -0.24 -0.69 -62.19
C LYS A 680 -1.02 -0.56 -60.88
N GLY A 681 -0.59 0.34 -59.98
CA GLY A 681 -1.27 0.60 -58.71
C GLY A 681 -0.99 -0.39 -57.58
N LEU A 682 0.05 -1.23 -57.70
CA LEU A 682 0.49 -2.10 -56.62
C LEU A 682 1.62 -1.43 -55.81
N PRO A 683 1.46 -1.26 -54.48
CA PRO A 683 2.54 -0.78 -53.63
C PRO A 683 3.68 -1.81 -53.57
N SER A 684 4.91 -1.33 -53.63
CA SER A 684 6.14 -2.15 -53.53
C SER A 684 7.31 -1.28 -53.06
N GLU A 685 8.37 -1.91 -52.56
CA GLU A 685 9.59 -1.20 -52.15
C GLU A 685 10.21 -0.43 -53.33
N MET A 686 10.14 -1.00 -54.54
CA MET A 686 10.58 -0.34 -55.75
C MET A 686 9.83 0.97 -56.01
N VAL A 687 8.49 0.98 -55.85
CA VAL A 687 7.68 2.20 -56.01
C VAL A 687 8.04 3.22 -54.92
N MET A 688 8.33 2.79 -53.69
CA MET A 688 8.81 3.67 -52.63
C MET A 688 10.11 4.37 -53.02
N LYS A 689 11.10 3.62 -53.51
CA LYS A 689 12.38 4.19 -54.00
C LYS A 689 12.17 5.11 -55.21
N THR A 690 11.24 4.79 -56.12
CA THR A 690 10.87 5.66 -57.24
C THR A 690 10.23 6.97 -56.77
N LEU A 691 9.34 6.92 -55.78
CA LEU A 691 8.70 8.11 -55.20
C LEU A 691 9.74 8.99 -54.49
N GLN A 692 10.64 8.39 -53.69
CA GLN A 692 11.75 9.12 -53.04
C GLN A 692 12.65 9.83 -54.07
N LEU A 693 12.98 9.16 -55.17
CA LEU A 693 13.71 9.79 -56.28
C LEU A 693 12.92 10.94 -56.91
N GLY A 694 11.62 10.75 -57.14
CA GLY A 694 10.72 11.79 -57.66
C GLY A 694 10.63 13.03 -56.76
N ILE A 695 10.54 12.82 -55.44
CA ILE A 695 10.52 13.88 -54.43
C ILE A 695 11.85 14.65 -54.46
N SER A 696 12.98 13.94 -54.46
CA SER A 696 14.31 14.55 -54.50
C SER A 696 14.53 15.46 -55.71
N ILE A 697 14.13 15.03 -56.91
CA ILE A 697 14.28 15.86 -58.13
C ILE A 697 13.28 17.03 -58.20
N LEU A 698 12.13 16.94 -57.51
CA LEU A 698 11.12 18.00 -57.47
C LEU A 698 11.23 18.90 -56.23
N ARG A 699 12.20 18.65 -55.35
CA ARG A 699 12.41 19.39 -54.09
C ARG A 699 12.47 20.90 -54.35
N GLY A 700 11.66 21.67 -53.63
CA GLY A 700 11.56 23.12 -53.79
C GLY A 700 10.75 23.59 -55.01
N GLY A 701 9.99 22.69 -55.65
CA GLY A 701 9.03 23.05 -56.70
C GLY A 701 9.69 23.48 -58.03
N ASN A 702 10.64 22.69 -58.54
CA ASN A 702 11.35 23.01 -59.78
C ASN A 702 10.42 22.96 -61.01
N ILE A 703 10.04 24.15 -61.51
CA ILE A 703 9.07 24.33 -62.61
C ILE A 703 9.55 23.66 -63.92
N ASP A 704 10.85 23.68 -64.20
CA ASP A 704 11.39 23.11 -65.44
C ASP A 704 11.18 21.58 -65.47
N ILE A 705 11.40 20.93 -64.33
CA ILE A 705 11.18 19.48 -64.17
C ILE A 705 9.69 19.16 -64.19
N GLN A 706 8.87 19.94 -63.49
CA GLN A 706 7.41 19.78 -63.53
C GLN A 706 6.87 19.88 -64.97
N MET A 707 7.30 20.88 -65.74
CA MET A 707 6.86 21.05 -67.13
C MET A 707 7.43 19.97 -68.05
N GLY A 708 8.68 19.52 -67.84
CA GLY A 708 9.26 18.38 -68.54
C GLY A 708 8.45 17.10 -68.34
N MET A 709 8.11 16.78 -67.08
CA MET A 709 7.22 15.67 -66.74
C MET A 709 5.84 15.82 -67.40
N LEU A 710 5.32 17.05 -67.53
CA LEU A 710 3.96 17.30 -68.01
C LEU A 710 3.87 17.08 -69.51
N ASN A 711 4.86 17.62 -70.21
CA ASN A 711 5.01 17.46 -71.64
C ASN A 711 5.19 15.98 -71.98
N HIS A 712 5.99 15.24 -71.20
CA HIS A 712 6.15 13.80 -71.38
C HIS A 712 4.82 13.03 -71.28
N LEU A 713 4.01 13.33 -70.25
CA LEU A 713 2.69 12.68 -70.07
C LEU A 713 1.71 13.05 -71.19
N LYS A 714 1.71 14.31 -71.64
CA LYS A 714 0.86 14.79 -72.75
C LYS A 714 1.25 14.15 -74.08
N ASP A 715 2.55 14.05 -74.36
CA ASP A 715 3.07 13.50 -75.63
C ASP A 715 2.83 11.99 -75.71
N LYS A 716 3.09 11.25 -74.62
CA LYS A 716 2.84 9.81 -74.57
C LYS A 716 1.38 9.43 -74.34
N LYS A 717 0.55 10.37 -73.89
CA LYS A 717 -0.85 10.12 -73.48
C LYS A 717 -0.95 8.98 -72.48
N ASP A 718 -0.06 8.98 -71.49
CA ASP A 718 0.10 7.87 -70.54
C ASP A 718 -1.06 7.85 -69.53
N VAL A 719 -2.09 7.05 -69.84
CA VAL A 719 -3.20 6.77 -68.92
C VAL A 719 -2.73 5.93 -67.72
N GLY A 720 -1.72 5.08 -67.93
CA GLY A 720 -1.19 4.14 -66.95
C GLY A 720 -0.70 4.85 -65.69
N PHE A 721 0.00 5.98 -65.85
CA PHE A 721 0.46 6.80 -64.73
C PHE A 721 -0.68 7.20 -63.79
N PHE A 722 -1.76 7.79 -64.32
CA PHE A 722 -2.87 8.26 -63.49
C PHE A 722 -3.68 7.12 -62.87
N THR A 723 -3.87 6.01 -63.61
CA THR A 723 -4.52 4.81 -63.04
C THR A 723 -3.68 4.17 -61.94
N SER A 724 -2.35 4.19 -62.07
CA SER A 724 -1.43 3.67 -61.06
C SER A 724 -1.45 4.54 -59.81
N ILE A 725 -1.37 5.87 -59.92
CA ILE A 725 -1.50 6.79 -58.77
C ILE A 725 -2.83 6.58 -58.04
N ALA A 726 -3.95 6.49 -58.77
CA ALA A 726 -5.26 6.23 -58.16
C ALA A 726 -5.31 4.85 -57.47
N GLY A 727 -4.70 3.82 -58.07
CA GLY A 727 -4.56 2.49 -57.45
C GLY A 727 -3.75 2.52 -56.16
N LEU A 728 -2.61 3.23 -56.16
CA LEU A 728 -1.77 3.40 -54.97
C LEU A 728 -2.52 4.12 -53.84
N MET A 729 -3.19 5.24 -54.15
CA MET A 729 -4.01 5.98 -53.16
C MET A 729 -5.13 5.11 -52.57
N ASN A 730 -5.76 4.25 -53.37
CA ASN A 730 -6.77 3.32 -52.90
C ASN A 730 -6.19 2.20 -52.03
N SER A 731 -4.94 1.79 -52.28
CA SER A 731 -4.25 0.76 -51.49
C SER A 731 -3.71 1.25 -50.14
N CYS A 732 -3.54 2.57 -49.98
CA CYS A 732 -3.10 3.17 -48.71
C CYS A 732 -4.03 2.79 -47.56
N SER A 733 -3.44 2.29 -46.47
CA SER A 733 -4.16 1.89 -45.26
C SER A 733 -4.60 3.10 -44.43
N VAL A 734 -5.54 2.87 -43.51
CA VAL A 734 -6.02 3.85 -42.52
C VAL A 734 -5.97 3.23 -41.12
N LEU A 735 -6.23 4.00 -40.06
CA LEU A 735 -6.18 3.48 -38.70
C LEU A 735 -7.25 2.39 -38.50
N ASP A 736 -6.82 1.23 -38.04
CA ASP A 736 -7.70 0.12 -37.70
C ASP A 736 -7.75 -0.05 -36.18
N LEU A 737 -8.92 0.19 -35.60
CA LEU A 737 -9.15 0.08 -34.16
C LEU A 737 -8.94 -1.36 -33.65
N ASP A 738 -9.33 -2.37 -34.44
CA ASP A 738 -9.16 -3.78 -34.07
C ASP A 738 -7.67 -4.17 -34.08
N ALA A 739 -6.91 -3.65 -35.05
CA ALA A 739 -5.46 -3.82 -35.09
C ALA A 739 -4.78 -3.12 -33.91
N PHE A 740 -5.21 -1.88 -33.59
CA PHE A 740 -4.73 -1.12 -32.44
C PHE A 740 -4.96 -1.87 -31.12
N GLU A 741 -6.20 -2.33 -30.85
CA GLU A 741 -6.51 -3.05 -29.61
C GLU A 741 -5.71 -4.35 -29.47
N ARG A 742 -5.49 -5.08 -30.57
CA ARG A 742 -4.65 -6.28 -30.58
C ARG A 742 -3.19 -5.94 -30.26
N ASN A 743 -2.65 -4.86 -30.83
CA ASN A 743 -1.29 -4.41 -30.58
C ASN A 743 -1.10 -3.93 -29.14
N THR A 744 -1.98 -3.06 -28.63
CA THR A 744 -1.92 -2.60 -27.23
C THR A 744 -2.01 -3.78 -26.26
N LYS A 745 -2.82 -4.80 -26.58
CA LYS A 745 -2.89 -6.03 -25.78
C LYS A 745 -1.60 -6.83 -25.86
N ALA A 746 -0.99 -6.96 -27.03
CA ALA A 746 0.28 -7.68 -27.20
C ALA A 746 1.45 -6.97 -26.47
N GLU A 747 1.53 -5.64 -26.55
CA GLU A 747 2.47 -4.81 -25.79
C GLU A 747 2.25 -4.96 -24.28
N GLY A 748 1.00 -4.94 -23.82
CA GLY A 748 0.64 -5.16 -22.41
C GLY A 748 1.00 -6.56 -21.88
N LEU A 749 1.25 -7.51 -22.77
CA LEU A 749 1.73 -8.85 -22.46
C LEU A 749 3.27 -8.96 -22.48
N GLY A 750 3.98 -7.93 -22.94
CA GLY A 750 5.43 -7.89 -23.03
C GLY A 750 5.98 -8.67 -24.23
N VAL A 751 5.17 -8.87 -25.28
CA VAL A 751 5.68 -9.31 -26.59
C VAL A 751 6.47 -8.13 -27.15
N GLY A 752 7.78 -8.31 -27.36
CA GLY A 752 8.65 -7.24 -27.84
C GLY A 752 8.31 -6.78 -29.26
N LEU A 753 8.91 -5.67 -29.67
CA LEU A 753 8.77 -5.05 -30.99
C LEU A 753 9.10 -6.01 -32.17
N GLU A 754 9.90 -7.06 -31.93
CA GLU A 754 10.29 -8.05 -32.93
C GLU A 754 9.24 -9.18 -33.16
N GLY A 755 8.07 -9.16 -32.52
CA GLY A 755 6.99 -10.15 -32.68
C GLY A 755 5.89 -9.72 -33.68
N ALA A 756 4.80 -10.51 -33.79
CA ALA A 756 3.61 -10.16 -34.59
C ALA A 756 2.88 -8.86 -34.15
N ALA A 757 3.37 -8.21 -33.09
CA ALA A 757 2.96 -6.89 -32.61
C ALA A 757 3.78 -5.73 -33.23
N GLY A 758 4.78 -6.05 -34.06
CA GLY A 758 5.63 -5.07 -34.74
C GLY A 758 5.00 -4.45 -35.99
N GLU A 759 3.89 -5.01 -36.49
CA GLU A 759 3.05 -4.34 -37.48
C GLU A 759 2.30 -3.21 -36.77
N LYS A 760 2.94 -2.03 -36.71
CA LYS A 760 2.34 -0.80 -36.20
C LYS A 760 1.00 -0.57 -36.91
N ASN A 761 0.02 -0.02 -36.18
CA ASN A 761 -1.20 0.48 -36.80
C ASN A 761 -0.78 1.48 -37.91
N MET A 762 -1.28 1.31 -39.14
CA MET A 762 -0.82 2.05 -40.33
C MET A 762 0.66 1.81 -40.71
N HIS A 763 1.00 0.56 -41.06
CA HIS A 763 2.36 0.13 -41.41
C HIS A 763 2.94 0.78 -42.69
N ASP A 764 2.10 1.35 -43.56
CA ASP A 764 2.45 1.99 -44.83
C ASP A 764 2.41 3.53 -44.76
N ALA A 765 2.50 4.10 -43.56
CA ALA A 765 2.47 5.54 -43.32
C ALA A 765 3.52 6.31 -44.16
N GLU A 766 4.78 5.86 -44.14
CA GLU A 766 5.87 6.47 -44.89
C GLU A 766 5.62 6.44 -46.39
N PHE A 767 5.11 5.32 -46.91
CA PHE A 767 4.75 5.17 -48.32
C PHE A 767 3.65 6.16 -48.72
N THR A 768 2.61 6.26 -47.88
CA THR A 768 1.48 7.16 -48.11
C THR A 768 1.90 8.62 -48.10
N CYS A 769 2.76 9.01 -47.14
CA CYS A 769 3.35 10.36 -47.11
C CYS A 769 4.18 10.65 -48.35
N ALA A 770 5.05 9.73 -48.78
CA ALA A 770 5.85 9.89 -49.99
C ALA A 770 4.99 10.04 -51.25
N LEU A 771 3.91 9.26 -51.37
CA LEU A 771 2.97 9.36 -52.50
C LEU A 771 2.31 10.74 -52.58
N PHE A 772 1.76 11.24 -51.46
CA PHE A 772 1.11 12.55 -51.44
C PHE A 772 2.12 13.69 -51.57
N ARG A 773 3.32 13.57 -50.97
CA ARG A 773 4.42 14.54 -51.13
C ARG A 773 4.85 14.65 -52.58
N PHE A 774 5.04 13.54 -53.28
CA PHE A 774 5.35 13.54 -54.71
C PHE A 774 4.28 14.30 -55.52
N ILE A 775 3.00 14.00 -55.31
CA ILE A 775 1.90 14.70 -56.00
C ILE A 775 1.85 16.19 -55.63
N GLN A 776 2.07 16.55 -54.37
CA GLN A 776 2.14 17.94 -53.91
C GLN A 776 3.25 18.70 -54.65
N LEU A 777 4.45 18.15 -54.71
CA LEU A 777 5.62 18.77 -55.37
C LEU A 777 5.41 18.97 -56.88
N THR A 778 4.60 18.15 -57.54
CA THR A 778 4.25 18.37 -58.96
C THR A 778 3.37 19.61 -59.19
N CYS A 779 2.67 20.10 -58.16
CA CYS A 779 1.82 21.29 -58.21
C CYS A 779 2.38 22.51 -57.46
N GLU A 780 3.50 22.33 -56.75
CA GLU A 780 4.15 23.38 -55.97
C GLU A 780 4.61 24.54 -56.87
N GLY A 781 4.62 25.77 -56.35
CA GLY A 781 4.93 26.96 -57.15
C GLY A 781 3.77 27.45 -58.02
N HIS A 782 2.53 27.09 -57.69
CA HIS A 782 1.31 27.51 -58.41
C HIS A 782 1.26 27.08 -59.89
N ASN A 783 1.74 25.88 -60.21
CA ASN A 783 1.68 25.33 -61.57
C ASN A 783 0.25 24.93 -61.98
N LEU A 784 -0.49 25.89 -62.58
CA LEU A 784 -1.88 25.72 -63.00
C LEU A 784 -2.06 24.65 -64.09
N ASP A 785 -1.08 24.48 -64.98
CA ASP A 785 -1.17 23.50 -66.07
C ASP A 785 -1.16 22.08 -65.53
N TRP A 786 -0.30 21.80 -64.54
CA TRP A 786 -0.27 20.51 -63.87
C TRP A 786 -1.55 20.27 -63.04
N GLN A 787 -2.01 21.28 -62.29
CA GLN A 787 -3.24 21.19 -61.50
C GLN A 787 -4.47 20.86 -62.37
N ASN A 788 -4.60 21.49 -63.53
CA ASN A 788 -5.66 21.20 -64.48
C ASN A 788 -5.51 19.79 -65.07
N TYR A 789 -4.28 19.36 -65.36
CA TYR A 789 -4.01 18.04 -65.93
C TYR A 789 -4.24 16.89 -64.93
N LEU A 790 -4.06 17.09 -63.62
CA LEU A 790 -4.45 16.11 -62.58
C LEU A 790 -5.96 15.92 -62.46
N ARG A 791 -6.76 16.94 -62.81
CA ARG A 791 -8.23 16.89 -62.81
C ARG A 791 -8.78 16.29 -64.09
N THR A 792 -8.23 16.71 -65.23
CA THR A 792 -8.73 16.39 -66.56
C THR A 792 -7.59 16.22 -67.55
N GLN A 793 -7.35 14.99 -68.01
CA GLN A 793 -6.28 14.68 -68.97
C GLN A 793 -6.77 14.84 -70.42
N ALA A 794 -6.89 16.08 -70.88
CA ALA A 794 -7.28 16.37 -72.26
C ALA A 794 -6.29 15.72 -73.25
N GLY A 795 -6.79 14.81 -74.09
CA GLY A 795 -5.99 14.06 -75.07
C GLY A 795 -5.83 12.56 -74.78
N ASN A 796 -6.15 12.12 -73.55
CA ASN A 796 -6.17 10.72 -73.15
C ASN A 796 -7.54 10.08 -73.41
N THR A 797 -7.59 8.75 -73.55
CA THR A 797 -8.85 8.00 -73.77
C THR A 797 -9.69 7.86 -72.50
N THR A 798 -9.04 7.90 -71.33
CA THR A 798 -9.66 7.80 -70.01
C THR A 798 -9.15 8.94 -69.13
N THR A 799 -10.06 9.57 -68.40
CA THR A 799 -9.74 10.63 -67.45
C THR A 799 -9.83 10.09 -66.03
N VAL A 800 -8.78 10.28 -65.23
CA VAL A 800 -8.75 9.94 -63.80
C VAL A 800 -8.57 11.23 -63.02
N ASN A 801 -9.53 11.55 -62.16
CA ASN A 801 -9.46 12.76 -61.34
C ASN A 801 -8.71 12.46 -60.04
N VAL A 802 -7.41 12.73 -60.03
CA VAL A 802 -6.53 12.44 -58.88
C VAL A 802 -6.94 13.26 -57.65
N VAL A 803 -7.49 14.47 -57.84
CA VAL A 803 -7.98 15.31 -56.74
C VAL A 803 -9.13 14.64 -56.00
N ILE A 804 -10.05 13.98 -56.72
CA ILE A 804 -11.13 13.22 -56.09
C ILE A 804 -10.57 12.00 -55.35
N CYS A 805 -9.60 11.27 -55.93
CA CYS A 805 -8.95 10.15 -55.24
C CYS A 805 -8.28 10.56 -53.92
N THR A 806 -7.65 11.74 -53.87
CA THR A 806 -7.10 12.31 -52.64
C THR A 806 -8.19 12.63 -51.60
N VAL A 807 -9.32 13.19 -52.04
CA VAL A 807 -10.46 13.47 -51.15
C VAL A 807 -11.08 12.17 -50.63
N ASP A 808 -11.20 11.14 -51.47
CA ASP A 808 -11.71 9.82 -51.07
C ASP A 808 -10.80 9.16 -50.02
N TYR A 809 -9.48 9.28 -50.14
CA TYR A 809 -8.55 8.86 -49.09
C TYR A 809 -8.76 9.66 -47.80
N LEU A 810 -8.90 11.00 -47.89
CA LEU A 810 -9.13 11.85 -46.72
C LEU A 810 -10.43 11.50 -45.99
N LEU A 811 -11.50 11.15 -46.72
CA LEU A 811 -12.76 10.70 -46.13
C LEU A 811 -12.59 9.37 -45.38
N ARG A 812 -11.90 8.38 -45.97
CA ARG A 812 -11.58 7.12 -45.29
C ARG A 812 -10.77 7.35 -44.02
N LEU A 813 -9.82 8.27 -44.06
CA LEU A 813 -9.00 8.63 -42.90
C LEU A 813 -9.83 9.36 -41.83
N GLN A 814 -10.72 10.27 -42.22
CA GLN A 814 -11.62 10.98 -41.30
C GLN A 814 -12.55 10.01 -40.57
N GLU A 815 -13.19 9.08 -41.31
CA GLU A 815 -14.06 8.05 -40.70
C GLU A 815 -13.33 7.14 -39.73
N SER A 816 -12.03 6.94 -39.96
CA SER A 816 -11.14 6.13 -39.11
C SER A 816 -10.68 6.86 -37.85
N ILE A 817 -10.60 8.20 -37.88
CA ILE A 817 -10.24 9.05 -36.72
C ILE A 817 -11.45 9.32 -35.81
N MET A 818 -12.64 9.45 -36.38
CA MET A 818 -13.90 9.69 -35.67
C MET A 818 -14.40 8.46 -34.91
#